data_AF-A0A7X3QMN2-F1
#
_entry.id   AF-A0A7X3QMN2-F1
#
_cell.length_a   1.000
_cell.length_b   1.000
_cell.length_c   1.000
_cell.angle_alpha   90.00
_cell.angle_beta   90.00
_cell.angle_gamma   90.00
#
_symmetry.space_group_name_H-M   'P 1'
#
loop_
_entity.id
_entity.type
_entity.pdbx_description
1 polymer ?
#
loop_
_entity_poly.entity_id
_entity_poly.type
_entity_poly.pdbx_seq_one_letter_code
_entity_poly.pdbx_strand_id
1 'polypeptide(L)'
;MEDIEAVRQRVRTTLGQYPPLTLDEFDKSWHKMSDLLNSQQLSMWADMGIRLAGQTVRSWESAAQYYKSSARIVSLMPFSRFEEWSECGLRLCQDSPTLAACYFNASHGTLQKLRARHVEAWAMMGRRLYKGTWKSGTLACKFFDSSPKLVQSLEIEDLDRFVAFLEYVSRRSYDVATDCIVLGERIFPALGEHNQAFIGLSYSVAETGWRQVKSVFDATARSLPRVQASQRGRFIALTDALRESGVGNLAGAMLEVSQALWELDTEYHEYVLEMSEDLMEHAPSAIPDFIKSCPKALERVTILQLRQWYLEGVRILQRNRDAGMAYFRLESAHSQSELDALSANIEFERIKELMEMYCQALAGAEVKVAASEELAEKRIGWLAPDSPTTEGSTVYVPAIADRYETKEENFALFKVVSTHQVARLEFGSFWFEFDTPSTIFKDLRFRLEKEVLEAAQSNGDGTEWVTDIQRLFSLLEDRRLSLDLFTIIEGGRLDIRVLTEYLGMRRSYARVQGDALGARPEITQMPAREAMVEFLVRVTLRADESLPTPVEYIEEARKIASIARRANAFGTTVEDTAEAMLRIYSVLIQIPNVPLDEDEFQDLDLGDDADETSMESEAEDDIIQSLMEGLGAESQEKSPGEQEYETSQDVDYRGDFKPEMVQLLEQLRLQKGTEGSADGDTQEITQEMLQELIQNSAELDLDAMEFGEAEDMTADMAQNMLKEASMTAPSHPDRGQGQFVHVDEDGGPIDPDEPQTFVYDEWDFRAEDYKPRWCIVRQKQMSEGDPAYYGQTLAGYSTLVNQIRRQFELLVPEMFRKQRKLEDGEEIDIDDVIEAMVDIRTGSSPSDKLYWRRNKVQRDVAVVFLLDTSASTAEAVDESRKGEDWDAPDDPVEYMTWLRTRRGEGMRRSYKRIIDLEKEACVLLINALEAVGDRYGIYAFSGYGRENVEFYTIKDIEENFSDSIKRRIDRVSPLHATRMGPAIRHATTKLDALDAKTKLLFLISDGRPQDRGYSREGVEKEYAVHDTKMALDEAKAKDITAFALTVDKNGHDYLATMCQDMGYEILDDILQLPRRLLFLYRRLTM
;
A
#
# COMPACT_ATOMS: atom_id res chain seq x y z
N MET A 1 -19.46 84.00 -18.55
CA MET A 1 -20.63 83.29 -17.97
C MET A 1 -21.83 83.33 -18.90
N GLU A 2 -22.22 84.47 -19.46
CA GLU A 2 -23.36 84.55 -20.41
C GLU A 2 -23.22 83.64 -21.65
N ASP A 3 -22.01 83.50 -22.21
CA ASP A 3 -21.76 82.66 -23.39
C ASP A 3 -21.87 81.14 -23.09
N ILE A 4 -21.56 80.73 -21.84
CA ILE A 4 -21.58 79.31 -21.42
C ILE A 4 -23.02 78.84 -21.18
N GLU A 5 -23.86 79.67 -20.55
CA GLU A 5 -25.26 79.34 -20.31
C GLU A 5 -26.08 79.35 -21.61
N ALA A 6 -25.71 80.19 -22.59
CA ALA A 6 -26.28 80.18 -23.93
C ALA A 6 -25.99 78.86 -24.67
N VAL A 7 -24.76 78.34 -24.58
CA VAL A 7 -24.40 77.02 -25.12
C VAL A 7 -25.21 75.91 -24.44
N ARG A 8 -25.36 75.96 -23.11
CA ARG A 8 -26.16 74.98 -22.34
C ARG A 8 -27.60 74.92 -22.83
N GLN A 9 -28.25 76.08 -22.93
CA GLN A 9 -29.66 76.17 -23.28
C GLN A 9 -29.93 75.75 -24.73
N ARG A 10 -29.01 76.09 -25.66
CA ARG A 10 -29.02 75.61 -27.04
C ARG A 10 -28.97 74.09 -27.10
N VAL A 11 -28.03 73.47 -26.39
CA VAL A 11 -27.82 72.02 -26.41
C VAL A 11 -28.98 71.27 -25.76
N ARG A 12 -29.52 71.75 -24.63
CA ARG A 12 -30.71 71.17 -23.98
C ARG A 12 -31.94 71.19 -24.88
N THR A 13 -32.14 72.27 -25.64
CA THR A 13 -33.26 72.38 -26.60
C THR A 13 -33.16 71.31 -27.70
N THR A 14 -31.95 71.08 -28.22
CA THR A 14 -31.71 70.07 -29.26
C THR A 14 -31.77 68.65 -28.71
N LEU A 15 -31.21 68.39 -27.52
CA LEU A 15 -31.23 67.06 -26.90
C LEU A 15 -32.62 66.66 -26.39
N GLY A 16 -33.51 67.62 -26.09
CA GLY A 16 -34.90 67.36 -25.70
C GLY A 16 -35.76 66.67 -26.77
N GLN A 17 -35.24 66.49 -27.99
CA GLN A 17 -35.88 65.72 -29.07
C GLN A 17 -35.57 64.21 -28.97
N TYR A 18 -34.64 63.80 -28.10
CA TYR A 18 -34.22 62.41 -27.89
C TYR A 18 -34.71 61.90 -26.51
N PRO A 19 -34.59 60.58 -26.22
CA PRO A 19 -35.01 60.04 -24.93
C PRO A 19 -34.38 60.78 -23.73
N PRO A 20 -35.11 60.91 -22.60
CA PRO A 20 -34.72 61.76 -21.47
C PRO A 20 -33.36 61.40 -20.88
N LEU A 21 -32.96 60.13 -20.99
CA LEU A 21 -31.67 59.62 -20.51
C LEU A 21 -30.46 60.39 -21.08
N THR A 22 -30.49 60.83 -22.34
CA THR A 22 -29.38 61.57 -22.95
C THR A 22 -29.24 62.98 -22.38
N LEU A 23 -30.38 63.64 -22.13
CA LEU A 23 -30.42 64.98 -21.53
C LEU A 23 -30.02 64.95 -20.05
N ASP A 24 -30.46 63.93 -19.31
CA ASP A 24 -30.09 63.71 -17.91
C ASP A 24 -28.58 63.49 -17.73
N GLU A 25 -27.94 62.66 -18.56
CA GLU A 25 -26.49 62.43 -18.48
C GLU A 25 -25.68 63.66 -18.93
N PHE A 26 -26.19 64.45 -19.89
CA PHE A 26 -25.59 65.74 -20.25
C PHE A 26 -25.62 66.73 -19.08
N ASP A 27 -26.77 66.89 -18.41
CA ASP A 27 -26.90 67.81 -17.27
C ASP A 27 -26.05 67.39 -16.08
N LYS A 28 -25.95 66.08 -15.79
CA LYS A 28 -25.07 65.54 -14.74
C LYS A 28 -23.59 65.82 -15.01
N SER A 29 -23.15 65.69 -16.26
CA SER A 29 -21.76 65.91 -16.66
C SER A 29 -21.42 67.39 -16.88
N TRP A 30 -22.40 68.25 -17.18
CA TRP A 30 -22.21 69.67 -17.48
C TRP A 30 -21.41 70.40 -16.40
N HIS A 31 -21.80 70.25 -15.14
CA HIS A 31 -21.14 70.93 -14.01
C HIS A 31 -19.66 70.54 -13.86
N LYS A 32 -19.32 69.27 -14.13
CA LYS A 32 -17.92 68.81 -14.06
C LYS A 32 -17.11 69.27 -15.26
N MET A 33 -17.74 69.33 -16.44
CA MET A 33 -17.07 69.73 -17.67
C MET A 33 -16.84 71.24 -17.75
N SER A 34 -17.74 72.06 -17.18
CA SER A 34 -17.58 73.52 -17.10
C SER A 34 -16.41 73.97 -16.25
N ASP A 35 -16.01 73.15 -15.29
CA ASP A 35 -14.87 73.44 -14.43
C ASP A 35 -13.53 73.03 -15.07
N LEU A 36 -13.56 72.10 -16.04
CA LEU A 36 -12.37 71.49 -16.64
C LEU A 36 -12.02 72.06 -18.03
N LEU A 37 -12.99 72.66 -18.75
CA LEU A 37 -12.82 73.10 -20.13
C LEU A 37 -13.06 74.60 -20.31
N ASN A 38 -12.38 75.20 -21.30
CA ASN A 38 -12.69 76.57 -21.71
C ASN A 38 -13.97 76.63 -22.58
N SER A 39 -14.50 77.83 -22.82
CA SER A 39 -15.78 78.02 -23.52
C SER A 39 -15.82 77.41 -24.93
N GLN A 40 -14.72 77.48 -25.68
CA GLN A 40 -14.62 76.90 -27.01
C GLN A 40 -14.62 75.36 -26.96
N GLN A 41 -13.79 74.79 -26.09
CA GLN A 41 -13.70 73.34 -25.86
C GLN A 41 -15.02 72.75 -25.37
N LEU A 42 -15.73 73.49 -24.52
CA LEU A 42 -17.01 73.08 -23.96
C LEU A 42 -18.13 73.09 -25.01
N SER A 43 -18.14 74.07 -25.93
CA SER A 43 -19.02 74.03 -27.10
C SER A 43 -18.68 72.84 -28.00
N MET A 44 -17.40 72.58 -28.28
CA MET A 44 -16.97 71.45 -29.12
C MET A 44 -17.41 70.10 -28.54
N TRP A 45 -17.25 69.90 -27.23
CA TRP A 45 -17.74 68.71 -26.52
C TRP A 45 -19.27 68.56 -26.60
N ALA A 46 -20.01 69.65 -26.32
CA ALA A 46 -21.47 69.60 -26.32
C ALA A 46 -22.03 69.33 -27.73
N ASP A 47 -21.47 69.98 -28.76
CA ASP A 47 -21.85 69.81 -30.16
C ASP A 47 -21.49 68.41 -30.68
N MET A 48 -20.39 67.80 -30.20
CA MET A 48 -20.04 66.43 -30.54
C MET A 48 -21.08 65.42 -30.05
N GLY A 49 -21.62 65.58 -28.84
CA GLY A 49 -22.70 64.70 -28.36
C GLY A 49 -24.01 64.86 -29.13
N ILE A 50 -24.34 66.08 -29.61
CA ILE A 50 -25.45 66.29 -30.55
C ILE A 50 -25.18 65.56 -31.88
N ARG A 51 -23.97 65.68 -32.42
CA ARG A 51 -23.56 64.98 -33.64
C ARG A 51 -23.68 63.47 -33.49
N LEU A 52 -23.31 62.91 -32.33
CA LEU A 52 -23.49 61.49 -32.02
C LEU A 52 -24.97 61.10 -31.99
N ALA A 53 -25.82 61.86 -31.28
CA ALA A 53 -27.25 61.56 -31.18
C ALA A 53 -27.97 61.58 -32.54
N GLY A 54 -27.53 62.42 -33.46
CA GLY A 54 -28.12 62.61 -34.78
C GLY A 54 -27.71 61.62 -35.87
N GLN A 55 -26.84 60.63 -35.60
CA GLN A 55 -26.40 59.69 -36.65
C GLN A 55 -27.50 58.72 -37.10
N THR A 56 -28.22 58.10 -36.14
CA THR A 56 -29.31 57.15 -36.40
C THR A 56 -30.38 57.26 -35.31
N VAL A 57 -31.55 56.63 -35.53
CA VAL A 57 -32.67 56.60 -34.57
C VAL A 57 -32.27 56.02 -33.20
N ARG A 58 -31.22 55.19 -33.11
CA ARG A 58 -30.72 54.58 -31.86
C ARG A 58 -29.41 55.19 -31.35
N SER A 59 -28.84 56.18 -32.03
CA SER A 59 -27.54 56.78 -31.64
C SER A 59 -27.58 57.65 -30.38
N TRP A 60 -28.77 57.92 -29.84
CA TRP A 60 -28.96 58.59 -28.56
C TRP A 60 -28.32 57.82 -27.39
N GLU A 61 -28.22 56.49 -27.47
CA GLU A 61 -27.55 55.65 -26.46
C GLU A 61 -26.04 55.93 -26.41
N SER A 62 -25.39 56.02 -27.57
CA SER A 62 -23.97 56.34 -27.69
C SER A 62 -23.69 57.76 -27.20
N ALA A 63 -24.58 58.71 -27.51
CA ALA A 63 -24.48 60.09 -27.02
C ALA A 63 -24.64 60.19 -25.50
N ALA A 64 -25.55 59.42 -24.90
CA ALA A 64 -25.69 59.36 -23.45
C ALA A 64 -24.44 58.79 -22.77
N GLN A 65 -23.86 57.70 -23.30
CA GLN A 65 -22.61 57.14 -22.78
C GLN A 65 -21.41 58.07 -22.99
N TYR A 66 -21.36 58.80 -24.11
CA TYR A 66 -20.36 59.84 -24.36
C TYR A 66 -20.38 60.90 -23.26
N TYR A 67 -21.55 61.49 -22.98
CA TYR A 67 -21.66 62.51 -21.94
C TYR A 67 -21.32 61.96 -20.55
N LYS A 68 -21.78 60.76 -20.22
CA LYS A 68 -21.47 60.09 -18.95
C LYS A 68 -19.97 59.86 -18.75
N SER A 69 -19.27 59.37 -19.78
CA SER A 69 -17.84 59.04 -19.69
C SER A 69 -16.93 60.26 -19.84
N SER A 70 -17.34 61.29 -20.57
CA SER A 70 -16.52 62.47 -20.90
C SER A 70 -15.86 63.12 -19.69
N ALA A 71 -16.61 63.35 -18.60
CA ALA A 71 -16.10 63.98 -17.39
C ALA A 71 -14.97 63.18 -16.71
N ARG A 72 -14.91 61.87 -16.96
CA ARG A 72 -13.86 60.99 -16.42
C ARG A 72 -12.67 60.82 -17.37
N ILE A 73 -12.85 61.07 -18.67
CA ILE A 73 -11.79 60.91 -19.68
C ILE A 73 -11.02 62.21 -19.89
N VAL A 74 -11.71 63.35 -19.84
CA VAL A 74 -11.09 64.66 -20.11
C VAL A 74 -9.92 64.98 -19.19
N SER A 75 -9.92 64.43 -17.97
CA SER A 75 -8.83 64.56 -17.00
C SER A 75 -7.65 63.62 -17.24
N LEU A 76 -7.80 62.60 -18.09
CA LEU A 76 -6.77 61.57 -18.35
C LEU A 76 -5.88 61.91 -19.56
N MET A 77 -6.25 62.91 -20.37
CA MET A 77 -5.52 63.26 -21.59
C MET A 77 -5.68 64.72 -22.01
N PRO A 78 -4.74 65.27 -22.79
CA PRO A 78 -4.89 66.59 -23.38
C PRO A 78 -6.13 66.70 -24.28
N PHE A 79 -6.71 67.89 -24.38
CA PHE A 79 -7.96 68.09 -25.12
C PHE A 79 -7.88 67.69 -26.61
N SER A 80 -6.73 67.83 -27.27
CA SER A 80 -6.55 67.38 -28.66
C SER A 80 -6.73 65.86 -28.80
N ARG A 81 -6.26 65.07 -27.83
CA ARG A 81 -6.46 63.61 -27.80
C ARG A 81 -7.88 63.24 -27.35
N PHE A 82 -8.51 64.07 -26.52
CA PHE A 82 -9.92 63.93 -26.17
C PHE A 82 -10.84 64.17 -27.39
N GLU A 83 -10.47 65.10 -28.26
CA GLU A 83 -11.15 65.32 -29.55
C GLU A 83 -10.99 64.09 -30.45
N GLU A 84 -9.76 63.57 -30.61
CA GLU A 84 -9.51 62.32 -31.35
C GLU A 84 -10.32 61.13 -30.80
N TRP A 85 -10.39 60.97 -29.47
CA TRP A 85 -11.22 59.98 -28.79
C TRP A 85 -12.70 60.13 -29.16
N SER A 86 -13.20 61.36 -29.13
CA SER A 86 -14.60 61.67 -29.47
C SER A 86 -14.89 61.39 -30.95
N GLU A 87 -13.97 61.73 -31.85
CA GLU A 87 -14.07 61.44 -33.28
C GLU A 87 -14.03 59.94 -33.58
N CYS A 88 -13.17 59.18 -32.90
CA CYS A 88 -13.13 57.73 -33.02
C CYS A 88 -14.49 57.11 -32.65
N GLY A 89 -15.08 57.55 -31.54
CA GLY A 89 -16.42 57.11 -31.13
C GLY A 89 -17.52 57.51 -32.13
N LEU A 90 -17.40 58.67 -32.79
CA LEU A 90 -18.31 59.07 -33.86
C LEU A 90 -18.19 58.16 -35.10
N ARG A 91 -16.96 57.83 -35.53
CA ARG A 91 -16.72 56.87 -36.63
C ARG A 91 -17.31 55.49 -36.29
N LEU A 92 -17.13 55.02 -35.06
CA LEU A 92 -17.73 53.76 -34.60
C LEU A 92 -19.26 53.83 -34.57
N CYS A 93 -19.85 54.99 -34.23
CA CYS A 93 -21.30 55.18 -34.17
C CYS A 93 -21.94 55.12 -35.57
N GLN A 94 -21.22 55.60 -36.59
CA GLN A 94 -21.62 55.48 -37.99
C GLN A 94 -21.68 54.02 -38.45
N ASP A 95 -20.76 53.18 -37.98
CA ASP A 95 -20.75 51.74 -38.28
C ASP A 95 -21.83 51.00 -37.46
N SER A 96 -21.92 51.29 -36.16
CA SER A 96 -22.95 50.77 -35.25
C SER A 96 -23.09 51.62 -33.96
N PRO A 97 -24.29 52.12 -33.62
CA PRO A 97 -24.53 52.84 -32.37
C PRO A 97 -24.16 52.05 -31.11
N THR A 98 -24.43 50.74 -31.09
CA THR A 98 -24.14 49.89 -29.93
C THR A 98 -22.62 49.74 -29.71
N LEU A 99 -21.85 49.71 -30.80
CA LEU A 99 -20.39 49.61 -30.74
C LEU A 99 -19.77 50.87 -30.13
N ALA A 100 -20.24 52.05 -30.54
CA ALA A 100 -19.82 53.32 -29.96
C ALA A 100 -20.19 53.44 -28.47
N ALA A 101 -21.37 52.94 -28.08
CA ALA A 101 -21.78 52.92 -26.68
C ALA A 101 -20.85 52.06 -25.81
N CYS A 102 -20.49 50.85 -26.27
CA CYS A 102 -19.51 49.99 -25.58
C CYS A 102 -18.11 50.63 -25.52
N TYR A 103 -17.65 51.24 -26.61
CA TYR A 103 -16.39 51.99 -26.65
C TYR A 103 -16.33 53.09 -25.58
N PHE A 104 -17.35 53.95 -25.52
CA PHE A 104 -17.40 55.03 -24.54
C PHE A 104 -17.52 54.53 -23.10
N ASN A 105 -18.26 53.44 -22.87
CA ASN A 105 -18.39 52.83 -21.55
C ASN A 105 -17.04 52.24 -21.07
N ALA A 106 -16.33 51.51 -21.94
CA ALA A 106 -15.04 50.88 -21.62
C ALA A 106 -13.87 51.88 -21.52
N SER A 107 -13.98 53.03 -22.18
CA SER A 107 -12.91 54.03 -22.32
C SER A 107 -12.27 54.42 -20.99
N HIS A 108 -13.04 54.58 -19.91
CA HIS A 108 -12.47 55.02 -18.63
C HIS A 108 -11.55 53.97 -18.03
N GLY A 109 -11.94 52.70 -18.04
CA GLY A 109 -11.11 51.63 -17.51
C GLY A 109 -9.88 51.36 -18.39
N THR A 110 -10.04 51.43 -19.71
CA THR A 110 -8.93 51.16 -20.64
C THR A 110 -7.89 52.28 -20.64
N LEU A 111 -8.31 53.55 -20.66
CA LEU A 111 -7.41 54.71 -20.76
C LEU A 111 -6.68 55.08 -19.46
N GLN A 112 -7.05 54.47 -18.33
CA GLN A 112 -6.23 54.53 -17.12
C GLN A 112 -4.88 53.80 -17.26
N LYS A 113 -4.82 52.79 -18.16
CA LYS A 113 -3.63 51.97 -18.39
C LYS A 113 -3.05 52.19 -19.78
N LEU A 114 -3.89 52.44 -20.79
CA LEU A 114 -3.46 52.73 -22.16
C LEU A 114 -3.06 54.21 -22.31
N ARG A 115 -1.88 54.46 -22.90
CA ARG A 115 -1.45 55.83 -23.21
C ARG A 115 -2.39 56.47 -24.26
N ALA A 116 -2.72 57.74 -24.05
CA ALA A 116 -3.63 58.52 -24.92
C ALA A 116 -3.29 58.47 -26.43
N ARG A 117 -2.01 58.34 -26.80
CA ARG A 117 -1.57 58.22 -28.20
C ARG A 117 -2.07 56.96 -28.93
N HIS A 118 -2.52 55.94 -28.20
CA HIS A 118 -2.97 54.66 -28.75
C HIS A 118 -4.51 54.55 -28.84
N VAL A 119 -5.25 55.61 -28.52
CA VAL A 119 -6.73 55.63 -28.57
C VAL A 119 -7.26 55.27 -29.96
N GLU A 120 -6.66 55.83 -31.01
CA GLU A 120 -7.07 55.55 -32.39
C GLU A 120 -6.80 54.10 -32.78
N ALA A 121 -5.63 53.56 -32.41
CA ALA A 121 -5.27 52.16 -32.65
C ALA A 121 -6.27 51.22 -31.95
N TRP A 122 -6.61 51.49 -30.67
CA TRP A 122 -7.58 50.70 -29.92
C TRP A 122 -9.01 50.77 -30.51
N ALA A 123 -9.46 51.95 -30.92
CA ALA A 123 -10.74 52.09 -31.63
C ALA A 123 -10.74 51.32 -32.97
N MET A 124 -9.62 51.35 -33.70
CA MET A 124 -9.46 50.63 -34.96
C MET A 124 -9.49 49.11 -34.75
N MET A 125 -8.89 48.58 -33.68
CA MET A 125 -8.95 47.16 -33.31
C MET A 125 -10.40 46.68 -33.15
N GLY A 126 -11.22 47.38 -32.35
CA GLY A 126 -12.63 47.04 -32.19
C GLY A 126 -13.42 47.18 -33.49
N ARG A 127 -13.11 48.19 -34.31
CA ARG A 127 -13.71 48.36 -35.64
C ARG A 127 -13.38 47.19 -36.58
N ARG A 128 -12.14 46.68 -36.57
CA ARG A 128 -11.70 45.56 -37.42
C ARG A 128 -12.50 44.29 -37.18
N LEU A 129 -12.91 44.03 -35.93
CA LEU A 129 -13.74 42.88 -35.55
C LEU A 129 -15.19 43.00 -36.03
N TYR A 130 -15.68 44.21 -36.30
CA TYR A 130 -17.02 44.44 -36.82
C TYR A 130 -17.07 44.29 -38.34
N LYS A 131 -17.96 43.42 -38.84
CA LYS A 131 -18.15 43.15 -40.29
C LYS A 131 -19.59 43.42 -40.75
N GLY A 132 -20.36 44.22 -40.01
CA GLY A 132 -21.74 44.60 -40.37
C GLY A 132 -22.83 43.60 -40.00
N THR A 133 -22.50 42.50 -39.31
CA THR A 133 -23.48 41.52 -38.82
C THR A 133 -23.69 41.66 -37.31
N TRP A 134 -24.86 41.26 -36.81
CA TRP A 134 -25.15 41.29 -35.36
C TRP A 134 -24.14 40.47 -34.55
N LYS A 135 -23.71 39.29 -35.05
CA LYS A 135 -22.68 38.44 -34.40
C LYS A 135 -21.32 39.13 -34.34
N SER A 136 -20.88 39.76 -35.43
CA SER A 136 -19.63 40.54 -35.43
C SER A 136 -19.72 41.79 -34.54
N GLY A 137 -20.91 42.35 -34.39
CA GLY A 137 -21.21 43.43 -33.43
C GLY A 137 -21.06 42.95 -32.00
N THR A 138 -21.60 41.78 -31.65
CA THR A 138 -21.44 41.17 -30.31
C THR A 138 -19.97 40.91 -29.98
N LEU A 139 -19.19 40.36 -30.92
CA LEU A 139 -17.75 40.15 -30.74
C LEU A 139 -16.99 41.46 -30.47
N ALA A 140 -17.24 42.48 -31.28
CA ALA A 140 -16.58 43.79 -31.16
C ALA A 140 -16.99 44.54 -29.88
N CYS A 141 -18.27 44.48 -29.49
CA CYS A 141 -18.74 44.99 -28.19
C CYS A 141 -18.06 44.26 -27.03
N LYS A 142 -17.97 42.92 -27.09
CA LYS A 142 -17.31 42.13 -26.05
C LYS A 142 -15.83 42.47 -25.92
N PHE A 143 -15.13 42.71 -27.03
CA PHE A 143 -13.74 43.19 -27.01
C PHE A 143 -13.62 44.51 -26.23
N PHE A 144 -14.49 45.49 -26.47
CA PHE A 144 -14.47 46.75 -25.74
C PHE A 144 -14.76 46.54 -24.25
N ASP A 145 -15.79 45.76 -23.91
CA ASP A 145 -16.15 45.49 -22.51
C ASP A 145 -15.01 44.79 -21.73
N SER A 146 -14.23 43.93 -22.41
CA SER A 146 -13.08 43.21 -21.84
C SER A 146 -11.76 43.99 -21.92
N SER A 147 -11.68 45.04 -22.74
CA SER A 147 -10.45 45.84 -22.94
C SER A 147 -9.82 46.40 -21.66
N PRO A 148 -10.59 46.89 -20.65
CA PRO A 148 -10.01 47.38 -19.39
C PRO A 148 -9.19 46.33 -18.62
N LYS A 149 -9.52 45.05 -18.77
CA LYS A 149 -8.78 43.95 -18.13
C LYS A 149 -7.62 43.49 -19.02
N LEU A 150 -7.86 43.34 -20.32
CA LEU A 150 -6.83 42.89 -21.27
C LEU A 150 -5.61 43.82 -21.30
N VAL A 151 -5.81 45.14 -21.23
CA VAL A 151 -4.72 46.13 -21.24
C VAL A 151 -3.95 46.17 -19.92
N GLN A 152 -4.42 45.49 -18.86
CA GLN A 152 -3.63 45.36 -17.62
C GLN A 152 -2.47 44.37 -17.80
N SER A 153 -2.64 43.37 -18.67
CA SER A 153 -1.67 42.30 -18.90
C SER A 153 -1.02 42.34 -20.29
N LEU A 154 -1.67 42.91 -21.29
CA LEU A 154 -1.18 42.97 -22.67
C LEU A 154 -0.66 44.37 -23.02
N GLU A 155 0.52 44.41 -23.63
CA GLU A 155 1.00 45.60 -24.31
C GLU A 155 0.19 45.87 -25.58
N ILE A 156 0.27 47.09 -26.13
CA ILE A 156 -0.53 47.48 -27.29
C ILE A 156 -0.23 46.62 -28.54
N GLU A 157 1.02 46.18 -28.70
CA GLU A 157 1.42 45.31 -29.81
C GLU A 157 0.82 43.90 -29.66
N ASP A 158 0.86 43.33 -28.45
CA ASP A 158 0.26 42.02 -28.17
C ASP A 158 -1.26 42.07 -28.23
N LEU A 159 -1.87 43.17 -27.81
CA LEU A 159 -3.31 43.40 -27.99
C LEU A 159 -3.69 43.43 -29.47
N ASP A 160 -2.90 44.09 -30.33
CA ASP A 160 -3.16 44.08 -31.78
C ASP A 160 -3.00 42.68 -32.38
N ARG A 161 -1.95 41.94 -31.97
CA ARG A 161 -1.75 40.53 -32.39
C ARG A 161 -2.90 39.65 -31.96
N PHE A 162 -3.38 39.80 -30.72
CA PHE A 162 -4.54 39.06 -30.21
C PHE A 162 -5.81 39.43 -30.99
N VAL A 163 -6.04 40.71 -31.30
CA VAL A 163 -7.19 41.14 -32.12
C VAL A 163 -7.09 40.59 -33.54
N ALA A 164 -5.89 40.55 -34.13
CA ALA A 164 -5.68 39.94 -35.43
C ALA A 164 -5.97 38.42 -35.40
N PHE A 165 -5.69 37.75 -34.28
CA PHE A 165 -6.02 36.34 -34.06
C PHE A 165 -7.54 36.14 -33.98
N LEU A 166 -8.22 36.98 -33.20
CA LEU A 166 -9.68 36.98 -33.10
C LEU A 166 -10.33 37.23 -34.47
N GLU A 167 -9.78 38.17 -35.25
CA GLU A 167 -10.22 38.42 -36.62
C GLU A 167 -10.05 37.16 -37.50
N TYR A 168 -8.92 36.45 -37.38
CA TYR A 168 -8.68 35.20 -38.10
C TYR A 168 -9.70 34.11 -37.75
N VAL A 169 -9.90 33.83 -36.45
CA VAL A 169 -10.84 32.79 -35.97
C VAL A 169 -12.29 33.14 -36.28
N SER A 170 -12.64 34.44 -36.22
CA SER A 170 -14.00 34.92 -36.50
C SER A 170 -14.49 34.63 -37.93
N ARG A 171 -13.57 34.41 -38.89
CA ARG A 171 -13.90 33.99 -40.26
C ARG A 171 -14.60 32.63 -40.30
N ARG A 172 -14.36 31.78 -39.29
CA ARG A 172 -14.99 30.47 -39.13
C ARG A 172 -16.07 30.49 -38.06
N SER A 173 -15.81 31.09 -36.89
CA SER A 173 -16.78 31.16 -35.79
C SER A 173 -16.58 32.40 -34.90
N TYR A 174 -17.60 33.26 -34.86
CA TYR A 174 -17.66 34.40 -33.93
C TYR A 174 -17.79 33.96 -32.47
N ASP A 175 -18.45 32.82 -32.22
CA ASP A 175 -18.70 32.32 -30.87
C ASP A 175 -17.38 31.88 -30.22
N VAL A 176 -16.50 31.17 -30.96
CA VAL A 176 -15.16 30.78 -30.48
C VAL A 176 -14.28 32.01 -30.23
N ALA A 177 -14.29 33.00 -31.14
CA ALA A 177 -13.55 34.24 -30.93
C ALA A 177 -14.03 34.99 -29.66
N THR A 178 -15.34 34.99 -29.39
CA THR A 178 -15.91 35.61 -28.18
C THR A 178 -15.46 34.87 -26.92
N ASP A 179 -15.46 33.53 -26.95
CA ASP A 179 -14.96 32.69 -25.84
C ASP A 179 -13.47 32.93 -25.57
N CYS A 180 -12.65 33.09 -26.62
CA CYS A 180 -11.22 33.42 -26.47
C CYS A 180 -10.99 34.75 -25.75
N ILE A 181 -11.84 35.77 -25.95
CA ILE A 181 -11.75 37.03 -25.22
C ILE A 181 -11.97 36.79 -23.71
N VAL A 182 -13.01 36.02 -23.37
CA VAL A 182 -13.36 35.72 -21.96
C VAL A 182 -12.27 34.92 -21.27
N LEU A 183 -11.71 33.91 -21.94
CA LEU A 183 -10.62 33.10 -21.41
C LEU A 183 -9.31 33.89 -21.34
N GLY A 184 -9.06 34.78 -22.31
CA GLY A 184 -7.91 35.69 -22.33
C GLY A 184 -7.83 36.60 -21.10
N GLU A 185 -8.97 37.04 -20.53
CA GLU A 185 -9.00 37.81 -19.28
C GLU A 185 -8.33 37.09 -18.10
N ARG A 186 -8.28 35.75 -18.13
CA ARG A 186 -7.67 34.91 -17.08
C ARG A 186 -6.26 34.45 -17.43
N ILE A 187 -6.01 34.15 -18.71
CA ILE A 187 -4.75 33.55 -19.18
C ILE A 187 -3.60 34.57 -19.17
N PHE A 188 -3.80 35.75 -19.77
CA PHE A 188 -2.71 36.71 -19.97
C PHE A 188 -2.11 37.27 -18.67
N PRO A 189 -2.89 37.55 -17.61
CA PRO A 189 -2.30 37.92 -16.32
C PRO A 189 -1.40 36.83 -15.72
N ALA A 190 -1.71 35.55 -15.97
CA ALA A 190 -0.93 34.43 -15.46
C ALA A 190 0.34 34.14 -16.29
N LEU A 191 0.36 34.48 -17.57
CA LEU A 191 1.52 34.28 -18.44
C LEU A 191 2.58 35.37 -18.31
N GLY A 192 2.19 36.61 -17.96
CA GLY A 192 3.12 37.72 -17.83
C GLY A 192 3.87 38.02 -19.13
N GLU A 193 5.19 37.88 -19.14
CA GLU A 193 6.05 38.18 -20.29
C GLU A 193 5.88 37.21 -21.47
N HIS A 194 5.24 36.05 -21.25
CA HIS A 194 5.10 34.99 -22.25
C HIS A 194 3.82 35.09 -23.11
N ASN A 195 3.11 36.23 -23.06
CA ASN A 195 1.85 36.44 -23.80
C ASN A 195 2.02 36.26 -25.32
N GLN A 196 3.13 36.73 -25.90
CA GLN A 196 3.39 36.62 -27.32
C GLN A 196 3.51 35.15 -27.76
N ALA A 197 4.16 34.29 -26.96
CA ALA A 197 4.31 32.87 -27.26
C ALA A 197 2.96 32.17 -27.32
N PHE A 198 2.06 32.46 -26.37
CA PHE A 198 0.72 31.88 -26.36
C PHE A 198 -0.17 32.37 -27.52
N ILE A 199 -0.07 33.64 -27.90
CA ILE A 199 -0.78 34.16 -29.09
C ILE A 199 -0.27 33.47 -30.35
N GLY A 200 1.04 33.23 -30.46
CA GLY A 200 1.65 32.44 -31.54
C GLY A 200 1.10 31.03 -31.62
N LEU A 201 1.13 30.28 -30.51
CA LEU A 201 0.53 28.95 -30.40
C LEU A 201 -0.95 28.95 -30.82
N SER A 202 -1.71 29.95 -30.37
CA SER A 202 -3.13 30.09 -30.67
C SER A 202 -3.38 30.21 -32.18
N TYR A 203 -2.55 30.98 -32.90
CA TYR A 203 -2.59 31.05 -34.36
C TYR A 203 -2.31 29.70 -35.00
N SER A 204 -1.23 29.03 -34.59
CA SER A 204 -0.85 27.73 -35.14
C SER A 204 -1.94 26.67 -34.95
N VAL A 205 -2.62 26.65 -33.79
CA VAL A 205 -3.78 25.78 -33.54
C VAL A 205 -4.98 26.15 -34.41
N ALA A 206 -5.22 27.45 -34.63
CA ALA A 206 -6.32 27.89 -35.48
C ALA A 206 -6.11 27.52 -36.96
N GLU A 207 -4.86 27.50 -37.44
CA GLU A 207 -4.50 27.07 -38.79
C GLU A 207 -4.72 25.57 -39.01
N THR A 208 -4.31 24.73 -38.06
CA THR A 208 -4.48 23.27 -38.16
C THR A 208 -5.91 22.82 -37.87
N GLY A 209 -6.60 23.45 -36.92
CA GLY A 209 -7.93 23.05 -36.50
C GLY A 209 -8.66 24.05 -35.61
N TRP A 210 -9.36 25.03 -36.20
CA TRP A 210 -10.11 26.07 -35.47
C TRP A 210 -11.07 25.57 -34.38
N ARG A 211 -11.57 24.32 -34.46
CA ARG A 211 -12.45 23.73 -33.43
C ARG A 211 -11.72 23.44 -32.11
N GLN A 212 -10.41 23.21 -32.16
CA GLN A 212 -9.59 22.93 -30.99
C GLN A 212 -9.14 24.19 -30.25
N VAL A 213 -9.27 25.36 -30.86
CA VAL A 213 -8.84 26.65 -30.26
C VAL A 213 -9.48 26.85 -28.89
N LYS A 214 -10.80 26.64 -28.77
CA LYS A 214 -11.50 26.80 -27.49
C LYS A 214 -10.98 25.84 -26.42
N SER A 215 -10.79 24.57 -26.77
CA SER A 215 -10.31 23.56 -25.83
C SER A 215 -8.88 23.84 -25.37
N VAL A 216 -8.02 24.37 -26.26
CA VAL A 216 -6.66 24.77 -25.89
C VAL A 216 -6.68 25.96 -24.93
N PHE A 217 -7.49 27.00 -25.20
CA PHE A 217 -7.64 28.12 -24.26
C PHE A 217 -8.17 27.66 -22.88
N ASP A 218 -9.16 26.76 -22.85
CA ASP A 218 -9.71 26.23 -21.59
C ASP A 218 -8.66 25.40 -20.84
N ALA A 219 -7.90 24.56 -21.56
CA ALA A 219 -6.79 23.79 -20.98
C ALA A 219 -5.71 24.72 -20.41
N THR A 220 -5.24 25.71 -21.18
CA THR A 220 -4.25 26.69 -20.71
C THR A 220 -4.72 27.41 -19.45
N ALA A 221 -5.96 27.88 -19.41
CA ALA A 221 -6.51 28.57 -18.23
C ALA A 221 -6.49 27.70 -16.96
N ARG A 222 -6.66 26.37 -17.10
CA ARG A 222 -6.63 25.41 -15.99
C ARG A 222 -5.21 24.93 -15.65
N SER A 223 -4.32 24.87 -16.63
CA SER A 223 -2.94 24.38 -16.47
C SER A 223 -1.99 25.41 -15.85
N LEU A 224 -2.14 26.70 -16.15
CA LEU A 224 -1.17 27.71 -15.67
C LEU A 224 -1.04 27.84 -14.14
N PRO A 225 -2.11 27.71 -13.33
CA PRO A 225 -1.98 27.72 -11.87
C PRO A 225 -1.16 26.54 -11.32
N ARG A 226 -1.07 25.44 -12.07
CA ARG A 226 -0.36 24.21 -11.70
C ARG A 226 1.12 24.22 -12.06
N VAL A 227 1.57 25.23 -12.81
CA VAL A 227 2.95 25.35 -13.28
C VAL A 227 3.61 26.57 -12.63
N GLN A 228 4.82 26.37 -12.10
CA GLN A 228 5.66 27.42 -11.52
C GLN A 228 5.80 28.60 -12.49
N ALA A 229 5.70 29.83 -11.97
CA ALA A 229 5.61 31.05 -12.79
C ALA A 229 6.79 31.23 -13.76
N SER A 230 8.01 30.92 -13.34
CA SER A 230 9.24 30.97 -14.15
C SER A 230 9.22 29.97 -15.32
N GLN A 231 8.52 28.86 -15.18
CA GLN A 231 8.51 27.76 -16.15
C GLN A 231 7.32 27.80 -17.12
N ARG A 232 6.38 28.75 -16.95
CA ARG A 232 5.18 28.87 -17.81
C ARG A 232 5.54 29.11 -19.28
N GLY A 233 6.62 29.85 -19.56
CA GLY A 233 7.12 30.05 -20.92
C GLY A 233 7.54 28.75 -21.60
N ARG A 234 8.35 27.93 -20.89
CA ARG A 234 8.79 26.60 -21.35
C ARG A 234 7.60 25.67 -21.57
N PHE A 235 6.62 25.67 -20.67
CA PHE A 235 5.39 24.88 -20.82
C PHE A 235 4.59 25.22 -22.10
N ILE A 236 4.47 26.52 -22.44
CA ILE A 236 3.80 26.93 -23.69
C ILE A 236 4.63 26.54 -24.92
N ALA A 237 5.96 26.69 -24.87
CA ALA A 237 6.84 26.26 -25.96
C ALA A 237 6.77 24.74 -26.18
N LEU A 238 6.78 23.95 -25.11
CA LEU A 238 6.60 22.50 -25.13
C LEU A 238 5.27 22.11 -25.80
N THR A 239 4.19 22.83 -25.46
CA THR A 239 2.87 22.61 -26.05
C THR A 239 2.88 22.85 -27.57
N ASP A 240 3.55 23.90 -28.04
CA ASP A 240 3.64 24.18 -29.48
C ASP A 240 4.46 23.11 -30.22
N ALA A 241 5.55 22.63 -29.61
CA ALA A 241 6.34 21.54 -30.17
C ALA A 241 5.56 20.20 -30.23
N LEU A 242 4.78 19.87 -29.19
CA LEU A 242 3.88 18.71 -29.19
C LEU A 242 2.84 18.80 -30.31
N ARG A 243 2.31 19.99 -30.59
CA ARG A 243 1.40 20.20 -31.73
C ARG A 243 2.08 19.90 -33.06
N GLU A 244 3.32 20.33 -33.27
CA GLU A 244 4.06 20.08 -34.52
C GLU A 244 4.32 18.61 -34.79
N SER A 245 4.53 17.83 -33.73
CA SER A 245 4.71 16.38 -33.83
C SER A 245 3.44 15.58 -34.14
N GLY A 246 2.26 16.22 -34.10
CA GLY A 246 0.99 15.60 -34.50
C GLY A 246 0.22 14.90 -33.36
N VAL A 247 0.44 15.27 -32.10
CA VAL A 247 -0.35 14.76 -30.97
C VAL A 247 -1.84 15.08 -31.16
N GLY A 248 -2.69 14.05 -31.20
CA GLY A 248 -4.09 14.18 -31.61
C GLY A 248 -4.98 15.00 -30.66
N ASN A 249 -4.73 14.96 -29.36
CA ASN A 249 -5.48 15.71 -28.34
C ASN A 249 -4.56 16.64 -27.54
N LEU A 250 -4.18 17.78 -28.14
CA LEU A 250 -3.31 18.76 -27.52
C LEU A 250 -3.84 19.27 -26.17
N ALA A 251 -5.14 19.59 -26.09
CA ALA A 251 -5.75 20.09 -24.86
C ALA A 251 -5.73 19.05 -23.73
N GLY A 252 -5.95 17.77 -24.03
CA GLY A 252 -5.81 16.68 -23.07
C GLY A 252 -4.37 16.54 -22.58
N ALA A 253 -3.40 16.51 -23.50
CA ALA A 253 -1.99 16.41 -23.15
C ALA A 253 -1.54 17.58 -22.25
N MET A 254 -1.97 18.81 -22.52
CA MET A 254 -1.68 19.97 -21.65
C MET A 254 -2.22 19.78 -20.22
N LEU A 255 -3.45 19.28 -20.09
CA LEU A 255 -4.07 19.05 -18.79
C LEU A 255 -3.34 17.96 -18.02
N GLU A 256 -3.02 16.84 -18.67
CA GLU A 256 -2.30 15.70 -18.08
C GLU A 256 -0.88 16.10 -17.64
N VAL A 257 -0.12 16.77 -18.52
CA VAL A 257 1.22 17.28 -18.18
C VAL A 257 1.17 18.27 -17.02
N SER A 258 0.21 19.21 -17.03
CA SER A 258 0.08 20.17 -15.93
C SER A 258 -0.40 19.54 -14.62
N GLN A 259 -1.15 18.43 -14.68
CA GLN A 259 -1.56 17.69 -13.50
C GLN A 259 -0.35 16.98 -12.89
N ALA A 260 0.45 16.31 -13.72
CA ALA A 260 1.65 15.63 -13.25
C ALA A 260 2.68 16.60 -12.67
N LEU A 261 2.88 17.78 -13.28
CA LEU A 261 3.73 18.83 -12.70
C LEU A 261 3.19 19.32 -11.35
N TRP A 262 1.87 19.39 -11.16
CA TRP A 262 1.29 19.84 -9.89
C TRP A 262 1.52 18.88 -8.72
N GLU A 263 1.71 17.59 -9.02
CA GLU A 263 2.02 16.55 -8.03
C GLU A 263 3.49 16.57 -7.61
N LEU A 264 4.33 17.37 -8.27
CA LEU A 264 5.75 17.52 -7.94
C LEU A 264 6.01 18.77 -7.12
N ASP A 265 7.09 18.73 -6.33
CA ASP A 265 7.64 19.92 -5.70
C ASP A 265 8.07 20.94 -6.75
N THR A 266 7.85 22.22 -6.44
CA THR A 266 8.07 23.32 -7.41
C THR A 266 9.51 23.43 -7.91
N GLU A 267 10.48 22.91 -7.17
CA GLU A 267 11.89 22.86 -7.54
C GLU A 267 12.17 21.83 -8.66
N TYR A 268 11.37 20.78 -8.77
CA TYR A 268 11.54 19.72 -9.77
C TYR A 268 10.96 20.08 -11.14
N HIS A 269 10.11 21.10 -11.23
CA HIS A 269 9.50 21.53 -12.50
C HIS A 269 10.55 21.90 -13.55
N GLU A 270 11.63 22.57 -13.14
CA GLU A 270 12.70 22.97 -14.05
C GLU A 270 13.41 21.77 -14.66
N TYR A 271 13.82 20.81 -13.83
CA TYR A 271 14.54 19.60 -14.25
C TYR A 271 13.70 18.71 -15.17
N VAL A 272 12.42 18.51 -14.84
CA VAL A 272 11.50 17.69 -15.64
C VAL A 272 11.23 18.34 -17.01
N LEU A 273 11.06 19.66 -17.05
CA LEU A 273 10.86 20.38 -18.32
C LEU A 273 12.14 20.43 -19.16
N GLU A 274 13.31 20.58 -18.56
CA GLU A 274 14.60 20.51 -19.26
C GLU A 274 14.80 19.14 -19.92
N MET A 275 14.56 18.04 -19.19
CA MET A 275 14.61 16.69 -19.78
C MET A 275 13.55 16.51 -20.88
N SER A 276 12.39 17.15 -20.76
CA SER A 276 11.35 17.11 -21.79
C SER A 276 11.75 17.89 -23.05
N GLU A 277 12.50 18.97 -22.91
CA GLU A 277 13.10 19.72 -24.02
C GLU A 277 14.14 18.86 -24.76
N ASP A 278 15.00 18.14 -24.03
CA ASP A 278 15.96 17.18 -24.59
C ASP A 278 15.25 16.05 -25.37
N LEU A 279 14.13 15.53 -24.84
CA LEU A 279 13.37 14.45 -25.46
C LEU A 279 12.69 14.89 -26.77
N MET A 280 12.50 16.20 -26.97
CA MET A 280 11.85 16.78 -28.15
C MET A 280 12.59 16.45 -29.45
N GLU A 281 13.93 16.38 -29.41
CA GLU A 281 14.73 16.04 -30.59
C GLU A 281 14.61 14.56 -31.00
N HIS A 282 14.24 13.69 -30.05
CA HIS A 282 14.25 12.25 -30.23
C HIS A 282 12.86 11.66 -30.47
N ALA A 283 11.90 11.95 -29.59
CA ALA A 283 10.51 11.52 -29.72
C ALA A 283 9.55 12.43 -28.92
N PRO A 284 9.00 13.47 -29.56
CA PRO A 284 8.02 14.35 -28.95
C PRO A 284 6.80 13.64 -28.36
N SER A 285 6.38 12.52 -28.96
CA SER A 285 5.22 11.74 -28.50
C SER A 285 5.41 11.12 -27.12
N ALA A 286 6.65 10.92 -26.66
CA ALA A 286 6.96 10.30 -25.37
C ALA A 286 6.90 11.27 -24.18
N ILE A 287 6.93 12.58 -24.44
CA ILE A 287 6.99 13.62 -23.41
C ILE A 287 5.79 13.57 -22.45
N PRO A 288 4.53 13.47 -22.92
CA PRO A 288 3.40 13.41 -21.99
C PRO A 288 3.47 12.19 -21.07
N ASP A 289 3.88 11.03 -21.60
CA ASP A 289 4.02 9.79 -20.83
C ASP A 289 5.16 9.88 -19.82
N PHE A 290 6.31 10.44 -20.23
CA PHE A 290 7.45 10.70 -19.33
C PHE A 290 7.05 11.60 -18.16
N ILE A 291 6.51 12.80 -18.43
CA ILE A 291 6.15 13.73 -17.36
C ILE A 291 5.09 13.12 -16.43
N LYS A 292 4.12 12.38 -16.97
CA LYS A 292 3.09 11.68 -16.19
C LYS A 292 3.66 10.60 -15.26
N SER A 293 4.77 9.98 -15.63
CA SER A 293 5.44 8.98 -14.80
C SER A 293 6.34 9.57 -13.71
N CYS A 294 6.77 10.84 -13.84
CA CYS A 294 7.72 11.46 -12.92
C CYS A 294 7.27 11.46 -11.45
N PRO A 295 6.01 11.78 -11.08
CA PRO A 295 5.57 11.73 -9.67
C PRO A 295 5.78 10.34 -9.06
N LYS A 296 5.31 9.30 -9.74
CA LYS A 296 5.46 7.90 -9.29
C LYS A 296 6.91 7.41 -9.26
N ALA A 297 7.73 7.89 -10.19
CA ALA A 297 9.15 7.54 -10.19
C ALA A 297 9.86 8.20 -9.00
N LEU A 298 9.57 9.47 -8.73
CA LEU A 298 10.17 10.24 -7.63
C LEU A 298 9.73 9.78 -6.23
N GLU A 299 8.65 9.01 -6.11
CA GLU A 299 8.31 8.28 -4.87
C GLU A 299 9.39 7.23 -4.51
N ARG A 300 10.14 6.72 -5.49
CA ARG A 300 11.11 5.62 -5.28
C ARG A 300 12.56 6.03 -5.46
N VAL A 301 12.82 7.10 -6.21
CA VAL A 301 14.18 7.53 -6.58
C VAL A 301 14.36 9.04 -6.42
N THR A 302 15.58 9.48 -6.15
CA THR A 302 15.95 10.89 -6.10
C THR A 302 15.92 11.54 -7.49
N ILE A 303 15.90 12.88 -7.55
CA ILE A 303 15.95 13.63 -8.83
C ILE A 303 17.19 13.29 -9.70
N LEU A 304 18.34 12.99 -9.07
CA LEU A 304 19.55 12.59 -9.78
C LEU A 304 19.43 11.17 -10.36
N GLN A 305 18.79 10.26 -9.64
CA GLN A 305 18.50 8.90 -10.09
C GLN A 305 17.41 8.90 -11.16
N LEU A 306 16.39 9.76 -11.06
CA LEU A 306 15.38 9.97 -12.11
C LEU A 306 16.05 10.33 -13.44
N ARG A 307 17.09 11.16 -13.40
CA ARG A 307 17.87 11.50 -14.61
C ARG A 307 18.58 10.28 -15.20
N GLN A 308 19.07 9.36 -14.38
CA GLN A 308 19.67 8.11 -14.86
C GLN A 308 18.63 7.21 -15.53
N TRP A 309 17.47 7.03 -14.89
CA TRP A 309 16.32 6.32 -15.44
C TRP A 309 15.87 6.94 -16.78
N TYR A 310 15.78 8.27 -16.84
CA TYR A 310 15.46 9.01 -18.07
C TYR A 310 16.44 8.71 -19.21
N LEU A 311 17.75 8.75 -18.95
CA LEU A 311 18.78 8.49 -19.97
C LEU A 311 18.73 7.06 -20.52
N GLU A 312 18.38 6.07 -19.68
CA GLU A 312 18.16 4.70 -20.14
C GLU A 312 16.91 4.63 -21.02
N GLY A 313 15.80 5.26 -20.60
CA GLY A 313 14.57 5.38 -21.38
C GLY A 313 14.82 5.99 -22.77
N VAL A 314 15.61 7.07 -22.86
CA VAL A 314 16.02 7.67 -24.13
C VAL A 314 16.82 6.69 -24.99
N ARG A 315 17.76 5.94 -24.41
CA ARG A 315 18.56 4.93 -25.13
C ARG A 315 17.69 3.83 -25.73
N ILE A 316 16.71 3.33 -24.96
CA ILE A 316 15.77 2.31 -25.42
C ILE A 316 14.92 2.90 -26.55
N LEU A 317 14.40 4.11 -26.36
CA LEU A 317 13.54 4.78 -27.31
C LEU A 317 14.23 5.03 -28.67
N GLN A 318 15.53 5.35 -28.66
CA GLN A 318 16.33 5.50 -29.88
C GLN A 318 16.50 4.18 -30.65
N ARG A 319 16.49 3.04 -29.95
CA ARG A 319 16.60 1.70 -30.56
C ARG A 319 15.25 1.16 -31.02
N ASN A 320 14.23 1.29 -30.17
CA ASN A 320 12.87 0.82 -30.42
C ASN A 320 11.87 1.81 -29.79
N ARG A 321 11.10 2.48 -30.64
CA ARG A 321 10.13 3.50 -30.21
C ARG A 321 9.05 2.93 -29.30
N ASP A 322 8.46 1.78 -29.64
CA ASP A 322 7.35 1.23 -28.87
C ASP A 322 7.80 0.76 -27.48
N ALA A 323 9.00 0.17 -27.41
CA ALA A 323 9.61 -0.22 -26.14
C ALA A 323 9.95 1.00 -25.25
N GLY A 324 10.47 2.08 -25.85
CA GLY A 324 10.74 3.34 -25.12
C GLY A 324 9.48 4.03 -24.63
N MET A 325 8.40 4.00 -25.41
CA MET A 325 7.08 4.50 -25.00
C MET A 325 6.51 3.68 -23.83
N ALA A 326 6.64 2.35 -23.84
CA ALA A 326 6.23 1.50 -22.73
C ALA A 326 7.10 1.70 -21.48
N TYR A 327 8.39 2.00 -21.66
CA TYR A 327 9.32 2.34 -20.58
C TYR A 327 8.85 3.59 -19.83
N PHE A 328 8.64 4.70 -20.55
CA PHE A 328 8.17 5.95 -19.93
C PHE A 328 6.74 5.87 -19.38
N ARG A 329 5.91 4.92 -19.83
CA ARG A 329 4.59 4.65 -19.22
C ARG A 329 4.64 3.80 -17.95
N LEU A 330 5.82 3.35 -17.52
CA LEU A 330 6.02 2.39 -16.43
C LEU A 330 5.32 1.04 -16.67
N GLU A 331 5.05 0.69 -17.93
CA GLU A 331 4.45 -0.59 -18.35
C GLU A 331 5.53 -1.66 -18.62
N SER A 332 6.78 -1.24 -18.81
CA SER A 332 7.90 -2.14 -19.04
C SER A 332 8.47 -2.69 -17.73
N ALA A 333 8.61 -4.01 -17.64
CA ALA A 333 9.30 -4.67 -16.54
C ALA A 333 10.74 -4.15 -16.36
N HIS A 334 11.41 -3.80 -17.45
CA HIS A 334 12.75 -3.21 -17.39
C HIS A 334 12.73 -1.81 -16.76
N SER A 335 11.70 -1.00 -17.00
CA SER A 335 11.56 0.30 -16.35
C SER A 335 11.39 0.19 -14.84
N GLN A 336 10.59 -0.78 -14.39
CA GLN A 336 10.39 -1.03 -12.96
C GLN A 336 11.68 -1.53 -12.32
N SER A 337 12.34 -2.51 -12.93
CA SER A 337 13.62 -3.04 -12.45
C SER A 337 14.72 -1.98 -12.36
N GLU A 338 14.80 -1.04 -13.31
CA GLU A 338 15.76 0.07 -13.23
C GLU A 338 15.43 1.04 -12.09
N LEU A 339 14.14 1.35 -11.84
CA LEU A 339 13.75 2.17 -10.67
C LEU A 339 14.04 1.44 -9.35
N ASP A 340 13.77 0.13 -9.28
CA ASP A 340 14.11 -0.72 -8.13
C ASP A 340 15.62 -0.82 -7.90
N ALA A 341 16.42 -0.87 -8.97
CA ALA A 341 17.87 -0.87 -8.87
C ALA A 341 18.38 0.47 -8.31
N LEU A 342 17.75 1.57 -8.73
CA LEU A 342 18.10 2.93 -8.35
C LEU A 342 17.56 3.34 -6.97
N SER A 343 16.49 2.72 -6.44
CA SER A 343 15.91 3.10 -5.15
C SER A 343 16.87 2.84 -3.99
N ALA A 344 17.11 3.79 -3.09
CA ALA A 344 17.98 3.57 -1.93
C ALA A 344 17.34 2.71 -0.82
N ASN A 345 16.01 2.57 -0.86
CA ASN A 345 15.18 1.87 0.11
C ASN A 345 15.45 0.35 0.13
N ILE A 346 15.46 -0.24 1.32
CA ILE A 346 15.43 -1.68 1.55
C ILE A 346 14.18 -2.05 2.36
N GLU A 347 13.33 -2.89 1.76
CA GLU A 347 12.23 -3.56 2.44
C GLU A 347 12.76 -4.79 3.20
N PHE A 348 12.39 -4.93 4.47
CA PHE A 348 12.82 -6.04 5.33
C PHE A 348 12.51 -7.41 4.70
N GLU A 349 11.33 -7.58 4.12
CA GLU A 349 10.92 -8.84 3.49
C GLU A 349 11.90 -9.32 2.38
N ARG A 350 12.62 -8.40 1.72
CA ARG A 350 13.65 -8.76 0.72
C ARG A 350 14.94 -9.30 1.34
N ILE A 351 15.22 -8.96 2.58
CA ILE A 351 16.45 -9.35 3.30
C ILE A 351 16.17 -10.29 4.48
N LYS A 352 14.92 -10.68 4.71
CA LYS A 352 14.46 -11.47 5.86
C LYS A 352 15.28 -12.73 6.08
N GLU A 353 15.42 -13.57 5.06
CA GLU A 353 16.16 -14.84 5.15
C GLU A 353 17.65 -14.61 5.50
N LEU A 354 18.26 -13.57 4.92
CA LEU A 354 19.63 -13.17 5.23
C LEU A 354 19.77 -12.66 6.68
N MET A 355 18.79 -11.88 7.14
CA MET A 355 18.76 -11.34 8.49
C MET A 355 18.49 -12.41 9.55
N GLU A 356 17.66 -13.41 9.25
CA GLU A 356 17.45 -14.57 10.12
C GLU A 356 18.73 -15.38 10.28
N MET A 357 19.41 -15.71 9.18
CA MET A 357 20.71 -16.39 9.23
C MET A 357 21.74 -15.56 10.01
N TYR A 358 21.76 -14.25 9.81
CA TYR A 358 22.64 -13.33 10.53
C TYR A 358 22.37 -13.34 12.04
N CYS A 359 21.10 -13.23 12.46
CA CYS A 359 20.71 -13.21 13.86
C CYS A 359 20.96 -14.56 14.56
N GLN A 360 20.67 -15.68 13.90
CA GLN A 360 20.96 -17.02 14.42
C GLN A 360 22.46 -17.26 14.60
N ALA A 361 23.27 -16.78 13.65
CA ALA A 361 24.72 -16.89 13.73
C ALA A 361 25.31 -16.07 14.89
N LEU A 362 24.71 -14.91 15.19
CA LEU A 362 25.09 -14.10 16.36
C LEU A 362 24.62 -14.76 17.66
N ALA A 363 23.31 -15.01 17.80
CA ALA A 363 22.71 -15.51 19.04
C ALA A 363 23.20 -16.91 19.45
N GLY A 364 23.68 -17.72 18.51
CA GLY A 364 24.03 -19.12 18.77
C GLY A 364 22.82 -20.02 19.09
N ALA A 365 21.60 -19.53 18.83
CA ALA A 365 20.34 -20.20 19.08
C ALA A 365 19.35 -19.92 17.93
N GLU A 366 18.26 -20.70 17.87
CA GLU A 366 17.20 -20.51 16.88
C GLU A 366 16.40 -19.23 17.22
N VAL A 367 16.72 -18.14 16.52
CA VAL A 367 16.04 -16.84 16.62
C VAL A 367 15.34 -16.57 15.29
N LYS A 368 14.06 -16.21 15.36
CA LYS A 368 13.27 -15.75 14.19
C LYS A 368 13.39 -14.24 14.04
N VAL A 369 13.20 -13.72 12.82
CA VAL A 369 13.18 -12.28 12.58
C VAL A 369 11.90 -11.90 11.84
N ALA A 370 11.17 -10.92 12.37
CA ALA A 370 9.88 -10.47 11.85
C ALA A 370 9.81 -8.94 11.78
N ALA A 371 8.82 -8.40 11.07
CA ALA A 371 8.59 -6.96 11.04
C ALA A 371 7.92 -6.50 12.36
N SER A 372 8.30 -5.34 12.89
CA SER A 372 7.73 -4.76 14.11
C SER A 372 6.21 -4.53 14.04
N GLU A 373 5.67 -4.31 12.84
CA GLU A 373 4.22 -4.23 12.59
C GLU A 373 3.47 -5.51 13.00
N GLU A 374 4.07 -6.70 12.78
CA GLU A 374 3.47 -7.99 13.14
C GLU A 374 3.26 -8.11 14.66
N LEU A 375 4.13 -7.47 15.45
CA LEU A 375 4.05 -7.49 16.91
C LEU A 375 2.92 -6.59 17.44
N ALA A 376 2.76 -5.41 16.85
CA ALA A 376 1.67 -4.50 17.18
C ALA A 376 0.30 -5.15 16.88
N GLU A 377 0.20 -5.95 15.82
CA GLU A 377 -1.01 -6.72 15.51
C GLU A 377 -1.38 -7.76 16.57
N LYS A 378 -0.40 -8.33 17.28
CA LYS A 378 -0.64 -9.31 18.36
C LYS A 378 -1.29 -8.68 19.60
N ARG A 379 -1.21 -7.36 19.78
CA ARG A 379 -1.74 -6.61 20.93
C ARG A 379 -1.30 -7.19 22.29
N ILE A 380 0.00 -7.46 22.43
CA ILE A 380 0.61 -7.98 23.66
C ILE A 380 1.35 -6.85 24.40
N GLY A 381 0.90 -5.59 24.33
CA GLY A 381 1.50 -4.47 25.07
C GLY A 381 2.68 -3.76 24.41
N TRP A 382 3.15 -4.21 23.24
CA TRP A 382 3.99 -3.42 22.34
C TRP A 382 3.10 -2.64 21.37
N LEU A 383 3.09 -1.32 21.50
CA LEU A 383 2.17 -0.44 20.76
C LEU A 383 2.85 0.34 19.63
N ALA A 384 4.19 0.37 19.59
CA ALA A 384 4.95 1.08 18.57
C ALA A 384 5.23 0.18 17.35
N PRO A 385 4.56 0.40 16.20
CA PRO A 385 4.71 -0.47 15.03
C PRO A 385 6.09 -0.37 14.35
N ASP A 386 6.82 0.71 14.59
CA ASP A 386 8.09 1.01 13.92
C ASP A 386 9.33 0.82 14.82
N SER A 387 9.13 0.52 16.10
CA SER A 387 10.25 0.37 17.06
C SER A 387 10.81 -1.05 17.03
N PRO A 388 12.14 -1.25 16.91
CA PRO A 388 12.73 -2.58 16.99
C PRO A 388 12.65 -3.13 18.42
N THR A 389 12.40 -4.42 18.56
CA THR A 389 12.29 -5.06 19.88
C THR A 389 12.51 -6.57 19.78
N THR A 390 12.47 -7.30 20.90
CA THR A 390 12.62 -8.76 20.92
C THR A 390 11.86 -9.40 22.06
N GLU A 391 11.20 -10.53 21.79
CA GLU A 391 10.40 -11.30 22.75
C GLU A 391 11.13 -12.56 23.26
N GLY A 392 12.46 -12.59 23.20
CA GLY A 392 13.25 -13.77 23.57
C GLY A 392 13.45 -14.78 22.43
N SER A 393 12.39 -15.06 21.66
CA SER A 393 12.41 -16.03 20.54
C SER A 393 12.38 -15.39 19.16
N THR A 394 11.97 -14.13 19.07
CA THR A 394 11.78 -13.42 17.80
C THR A 394 12.25 -11.99 17.95
N VAL A 395 13.14 -11.59 17.03
CA VAL A 395 13.64 -10.23 16.90
C VAL A 395 12.76 -9.50 15.89
N TYR A 396 12.18 -8.39 16.32
CA TYR A 396 11.33 -7.54 15.50
C TYR A 396 12.12 -6.31 15.04
N VAL A 397 12.07 -6.04 13.74
CA VAL A 397 12.80 -4.94 13.09
C VAL A 397 11.85 -4.10 12.23
N PRO A 398 12.20 -2.84 11.92
CA PRO A 398 11.37 -1.99 11.05
C PRO A 398 11.09 -2.66 9.69
N ALA A 399 9.89 -2.48 9.15
CA ALA A 399 9.53 -3.09 7.85
C ALA A 399 10.34 -2.50 6.68
N ILE A 400 10.82 -1.27 6.82
CA ILE A 400 11.47 -0.49 5.77
C ILE A 400 12.67 0.26 6.37
N ALA A 401 13.79 0.33 5.64
CA ALA A 401 14.91 1.22 5.95
C ALA A 401 15.25 2.14 4.76
N ASP A 402 15.08 3.44 4.99
CA ASP A 402 15.29 4.52 4.00
C ASP A 402 16.07 5.72 4.56
N ARG A 403 16.68 5.60 5.75
CA ARG A 403 17.40 6.68 6.44
C ARG A 403 18.60 7.24 5.65
N TYR A 404 19.24 6.43 4.81
CA TYR A 404 20.46 6.77 4.10
C TYR A 404 20.29 6.77 2.57
N GLU A 405 21.17 7.49 1.88
CA GLU A 405 21.12 7.66 0.42
C GLU A 405 21.51 6.39 -0.36
N THR A 406 22.12 5.40 0.29
CA THR A 406 22.60 4.17 -0.35
C THR A 406 22.01 2.91 0.28
N LYS A 407 21.74 1.90 -0.56
CA LYS A 407 21.30 0.57 -0.09
C LYS A 407 22.28 -0.05 0.88
N GLU A 408 23.59 0.08 0.66
CA GLU A 408 24.60 -0.51 1.55
C GLU A 408 24.52 0.07 2.97
N GLU A 409 24.22 1.36 3.11
CA GLU A 409 24.06 2.03 4.40
C GLU A 409 22.73 1.68 5.06
N ASN A 410 21.63 1.63 4.30
CA ASN A 410 20.33 1.16 4.82
C ASN A 410 20.38 -0.31 5.25
N PHE A 411 21.14 -1.15 4.53
CA PHE A 411 21.38 -2.53 4.94
C PHE A 411 22.23 -2.61 6.21
N ALA A 412 23.20 -1.70 6.35
CA ALA A 412 24.00 -1.60 7.56
C ALA A 412 23.15 -1.19 8.78
N LEU A 413 22.13 -0.35 8.59
CA LEU A 413 21.16 0.00 9.64
C LEU A 413 20.43 -1.26 10.15
N PHE A 414 19.88 -2.08 9.24
CA PHE A 414 19.24 -3.35 9.61
C PHE A 414 20.15 -4.27 10.42
N LYS A 415 21.42 -4.38 10.02
CA LYS A 415 22.40 -5.15 10.79
C LYS A 415 22.65 -4.57 12.17
N VAL A 416 22.77 -3.24 12.31
CA VAL A 416 22.99 -2.59 13.62
C VAL A 416 21.81 -2.84 14.55
N VAL A 417 20.59 -2.58 14.09
CA VAL A 417 19.35 -2.80 14.85
C VAL A 417 19.26 -4.26 15.29
N SER A 418 19.42 -5.19 14.34
CA SER A 418 19.31 -6.62 14.63
C SER A 418 20.42 -7.11 15.57
N THR A 419 21.65 -6.61 15.41
CA THR A 419 22.75 -6.94 16.33
C THR A 419 22.44 -6.48 17.75
N HIS A 420 21.87 -5.27 17.91
CA HIS A 420 21.53 -4.77 19.24
C HIS A 420 20.42 -5.61 19.88
N GLN A 421 19.37 -5.97 19.13
CA GLN A 421 18.31 -6.84 19.66
C GLN A 421 18.81 -8.24 20.00
N VAL A 422 19.68 -8.84 19.17
CA VAL A 422 20.29 -10.13 19.47
C VAL A 422 21.24 -10.04 20.67
N ALA A 423 21.97 -8.94 20.82
CA ALA A 423 22.85 -8.72 21.97
C ALA A 423 22.09 -8.76 23.30
N ARG A 424 20.81 -8.34 23.34
CA ARG A 424 19.96 -8.48 24.53
C ARG A 424 19.74 -9.94 24.93
N LEU A 425 19.62 -10.83 23.94
CA LEU A 425 19.47 -12.27 24.17
C LEU A 425 20.80 -12.91 24.58
N GLU A 426 21.84 -12.67 23.78
CA GLU A 426 23.16 -13.30 23.92
C GLU A 426 23.87 -12.90 25.21
N PHE A 427 23.76 -11.62 25.61
CA PHE A 427 24.39 -11.10 26.83
C PHE A 427 23.46 -11.03 28.03
N GLY A 428 22.30 -11.68 27.95
CA GLY A 428 21.43 -12.01 29.09
C GLY A 428 20.62 -10.87 29.69
N SER A 429 20.25 -9.85 28.92
CA SER A 429 19.46 -8.70 29.39
C SER A 429 18.08 -9.10 29.96
N PHE A 430 17.48 -10.17 29.45
CA PHE A 430 16.18 -10.69 29.92
C PHE A 430 16.29 -11.72 31.05
N TRP A 431 17.49 -12.19 31.35
CA TRP A 431 17.74 -13.27 32.32
C TRP A 431 18.28 -12.71 33.64
N PHE A 432 17.81 -11.53 34.04
CA PHE A 432 18.13 -10.98 35.35
C PHE A 432 17.57 -11.89 36.44
N GLU A 433 18.46 -12.37 37.29
CA GLU A 433 18.11 -13.14 38.49
C GLU A 433 18.40 -12.30 39.74
N PHE A 434 17.39 -12.14 40.60
CA PHE A 434 17.50 -11.27 41.76
C PHE A 434 18.62 -11.72 42.72
N ASP A 435 18.76 -13.04 42.90
CA ASP A 435 19.67 -13.66 43.86
C ASP A 435 21.12 -13.84 43.35
N THR A 436 21.37 -13.59 42.06
CA THR A 436 22.71 -13.75 41.45
C THR A 436 23.56 -12.51 41.72
N PRO A 437 24.74 -12.58 42.38
CA PRO A 437 25.49 -11.40 42.82
C PRO A 437 26.11 -10.59 41.66
N SER A 438 26.21 -9.27 41.84
CA SER A 438 26.91 -8.35 40.93
C SER A 438 28.42 -8.61 40.90
N THR A 439 29.05 -8.34 39.76
CA THR A 439 30.50 -8.57 39.56
C THR A 439 31.35 -7.34 39.89
N ILE A 440 30.82 -6.14 39.66
CA ILE A 440 31.54 -4.87 39.85
C ILE A 440 31.05 -4.09 41.07
N PHE A 441 29.77 -4.16 41.37
CA PHE A 441 29.17 -3.45 42.49
C PHE A 441 28.96 -4.38 43.68
N LYS A 442 28.77 -3.78 44.85
CA LYS A 442 28.30 -4.53 46.02
C LYS A 442 26.78 -4.61 45.95
N ASP A 443 26.21 -5.76 46.25
CA ASP A 443 24.77 -5.97 46.18
C ASP A 443 24.00 -5.15 47.23
N LEU A 444 23.36 -4.06 46.81
CA LEU A 444 22.48 -3.25 47.65
C LEU A 444 21.06 -3.83 47.70
N ARG A 445 20.60 -4.46 46.60
CA ARG A 445 19.21 -4.96 46.47
C ARG A 445 18.78 -5.89 47.61
N PHE A 446 19.66 -6.78 48.08
CA PHE A 446 19.35 -7.72 49.18
C PHE A 446 19.13 -7.02 50.52
N ARG A 447 19.92 -5.96 50.77
CA ARG A 447 19.79 -5.17 51.99
C ARG A 447 18.54 -4.30 51.92
N LEU A 448 18.31 -3.65 50.78
CA LEU A 448 17.13 -2.81 50.54
C LEU A 448 15.83 -3.60 50.68
N GLU A 449 15.74 -4.78 50.04
CA GLU A 449 14.56 -5.65 50.16
C GLU A 449 14.25 -6.00 51.62
N LYS A 450 15.27 -6.33 52.41
CA LYS A 450 15.09 -6.65 53.82
C LYS A 450 14.49 -5.47 54.59
N GLU A 451 14.97 -4.24 54.36
CA GLU A 451 14.45 -3.05 55.03
C GLU A 451 13.02 -2.71 54.58
N VAL A 452 12.74 -2.84 53.28
CA VAL A 452 11.39 -2.65 52.70
C VAL A 452 10.39 -3.67 53.26
N LEU A 453 10.77 -4.95 53.34
CA LEU A 453 9.93 -6.00 53.91
C LEU A 453 9.71 -5.83 55.41
N GLU A 454 10.73 -5.41 56.16
CA GLU A 454 10.59 -5.09 57.59
C GLU A 454 9.63 -3.89 57.81
N ALA A 455 9.66 -2.90 56.90
CA ALA A 455 8.71 -1.79 56.91
C ALA A 455 7.28 -2.25 56.51
N ALA A 456 7.13 -3.07 55.47
CA ALA A 456 5.84 -3.55 54.96
C ALA A 456 5.12 -4.53 55.92
N GLN A 457 5.86 -5.38 56.64
CA GLN A 457 5.30 -6.27 57.67
C GLN A 457 4.62 -5.52 58.82
N SER A 458 4.96 -4.24 59.03
CA SER A 458 4.25 -3.39 60.00
C SER A 458 2.88 -2.91 59.51
N ASN A 459 2.64 -2.93 58.20
CA ASN A 459 1.41 -2.49 57.52
C ASN A 459 0.47 -3.64 57.08
N GLY A 460 0.94 -4.89 57.12
CA GLY A 460 0.08 -6.08 56.95
C GLY A 460 -0.14 -6.55 55.50
N ASP A 461 0.65 -6.05 54.55
CA ASP A 461 0.63 -6.52 53.15
C ASP A 461 1.61 -7.68 52.94
N GLY A 462 1.16 -8.73 52.26
CA GLY A 462 2.03 -9.80 51.78
C GLY A 462 2.33 -9.58 50.31
N THR A 463 3.57 -9.25 49.97
CA THR A 463 4.03 -9.11 48.58
C THR A 463 4.49 -10.45 48.04
N GLU A 464 3.74 -11.03 47.10
CA GLU A 464 4.21 -12.08 46.21
C GLU A 464 4.60 -11.46 44.86
N TRP A 465 5.81 -11.75 44.38
CA TRP A 465 6.30 -11.27 43.08
C TRP A 465 6.37 -12.43 42.09
N VAL A 466 6.04 -12.14 40.82
CA VAL A 466 6.03 -13.17 39.78
C VAL A 466 7.36 -13.19 39.03
N THR A 467 7.92 -12.04 38.67
CA THR A 467 9.22 -11.95 37.98
C THR A 467 10.30 -11.29 38.85
N ASP A 468 11.58 -11.61 38.62
CA ASP A 468 12.70 -11.04 39.38
C ASP A 468 12.90 -9.56 39.07
N ILE A 469 12.62 -9.12 37.84
CA ILE A 469 12.70 -7.70 37.50
C ILE A 469 11.56 -6.89 38.15
N GLN A 470 10.36 -7.47 38.26
CA GLN A 470 9.26 -6.88 39.02
C GLN A 470 9.63 -6.76 40.51
N ARG A 471 10.25 -7.80 41.07
CA ARG A 471 10.79 -7.77 42.44
C ARG A 471 11.77 -6.62 42.62
N LEU A 472 12.68 -6.39 41.67
CA LEU A 472 13.63 -5.27 41.70
C LEU A 472 12.92 -3.90 41.65
N PHE A 473 12.06 -3.65 40.66
CA PHE A 473 11.39 -2.36 40.51
C PHE A 473 10.41 -2.04 41.65
N SER A 474 9.86 -3.07 42.30
CA SER A 474 9.00 -2.90 43.47
C SER A 474 9.71 -2.35 44.72
N LEU A 475 11.06 -2.37 44.73
CA LEU A 475 11.85 -1.80 45.82
C LEU A 475 11.96 -0.26 45.76
N LEU A 476 11.42 0.36 44.71
CA LEU A 476 11.55 1.79 44.44
C LEU A 476 10.16 2.44 44.32
N GLU A 477 10.06 3.73 44.63
CA GLU A 477 8.79 4.48 44.59
C GLU A 477 8.32 4.71 43.15
N ASP A 478 9.20 5.28 42.31
CA ASP A 478 8.92 5.57 40.90
C ASP A 478 9.41 4.43 40.00
N ARG A 479 8.47 3.59 39.59
CA ARG A 479 8.74 2.44 38.70
C ARG A 479 9.10 2.86 37.28
N ARG A 480 8.56 3.97 36.77
CA ARG A 480 8.83 4.47 35.40
C ARG A 480 10.28 4.91 35.28
N LEU A 481 10.72 5.76 36.22
CA LEU A 481 12.13 6.18 36.29
C LEU A 481 13.06 4.98 36.46
N SER A 482 12.67 3.98 37.25
CA SER A 482 13.47 2.76 37.45
C SER A 482 13.68 1.96 36.16
N LEU A 483 12.61 1.79 35.36
CA LEU A 483 12.67 1.13 34.06
C LEU A 483 13.53 1.92 33.07
N ASP A 484 13.37 3.24 33.00
CA ASP A 484 14.14 4.10 32.10
C ASP A 484 15.63 4.02 32.41
N LEU A 485 16.01 4.14 33.69
CA LEU A 485 17.41 4.02 34.11
C LEU A 485 18.00 2.64 33.79
N PHE A 486 17.24 1.57 34.05
CA PHE A 486 17.66 0.21 33.72
C PHE A 486 17.88 0.05 32.21
N THR A 487 16.93 0.52 31.40
CA THR A 487 17.00 0.46 29.92
C THR A 487 18.18 1.25 29.37
N ILE A 488 18.44 2.45 29.89
CA ILE A 488 19.53 3.31 29.43
C ILE A 488 20.89 2.68 29.73
N ILE A 489 21.10 2.22 30.97
CA ILE A 489 22.35 1.60 31.41
C ILE A 489 22.57 0.29 30.66
N GLU A 490 21.53 -0.53 30.52
CA GLU A 490 21.60 -1.79 29.81
C GLU A 490 21.94 -1.59 28.32
N GLY A 491 21.33 -0.61 27.67
CA GLY A 491 21.66 -0.22 26.30
C GLY A 491 23.13 0.18 26.15
N GLY A 492 23.68 0.92 27.12
CA GLY A 492 25.11 1.28 27.17
C GLY A 492 26.03 0.07 27.33
N ARG A 493 25.69 -0.87 28.22
CA ARG A 493 26.41 -2.13 28.42
C ARG A 493 26.49 -2.94 27.13
N LEU A 494 25.35 -3.09 26.45
CA LEU A 494 25.24 -3.81 25.18
C LEU A 494 26.00 -3.12 24.04
N ASP A 495 25.94 -1.79 23.95
CA ASP A 495 26.71 -1.04 22.95
C ASP A 495 28.21 -1.33 23.05
N ILE A 496 28.77 -1.33 24.27
CA ILE A 496 30.19 -1.59 24.48
C ILE A 496 30.55 -3.05 24.25
N ARG A 497 29.68 -3.99 24.63
CA ARG A 497 29.81 -5.42 24.29
C ARG A 497 29.89 -5.58 22.77
N VAL A 498 28.94 -5.04 22.03
CA VAL A 498 28.88 -5.14 20.56
C VAL A 498 30.10 -4.50 19.90
N LEU A 499 30.48 -3.29 20.32
CA LEU A 499 31.64 -2.58 19.76
C LEU A 499 32.98 -3.27 20.07
N THR A 500 33.04 -4.08 21.13
CA THR A 500 34.25 -4.78 21.57
C THR A 500 34.34 -6.18 20.95
N GLU A 501 33.26 -6.97 21.00
CA GLU A 501 33.23 -8.36 20.53
C GLU A 501 33.05 -8.46 19.00
N TYR A 502 32.18 -7.63 18.39
CA TYR A 502 31.92 -7.66 16.95
C TYR A 502 32.67 -6.55 16.21
N LEU A 503 33.99 -6.71 16.07
CA LEU A 503 34.88 -5.73 15.40
C LEU A 503 34.43 -5.34 13.98
N GLY A 504 33.78 -6.25 13.25
CA GLY A 504 33.26 -6.00 11.91
C GLY A 504 32.07 -5.03 11.86
N MET A 505 31.30 -4.92 12.94
CA MET A 505 30.14 -4.04 13.05
C MET A 505 30.48 -2.63 13.56
N ARG A 506 31.66 -2.45 14.15
CA ARG A 506 32.09 -1.22 14.84
C ARG A 506 31.86 0.06 14.02
N ARG A 507 32.19 0.06 12.73
CA ARG A 507 32.05 1.27 11.88
C ARG A 507 30.59 1.64 11.65
N SER A 508 29.76 0.66 11.25
CA SER A 508 28.34 0.87 11.01
C SER A 508 27.61 1.23 12.30
N TYR A 509 27.95 0.54 13.40
CA TYR A 509 27.35 0.76 14.71
C TYR A 509 27.69 2.16 15.26
N ALA A 510 28.95 2.57 15.22
CA ALA A 510 29.36 3.91 15.68
C ALA A 510 28.72 5.03 14.85
N ARG A 511 28.50 4.81 13.55
CA ARG A 511 27.78 5.78 12.71
C ARG A 511 26.33 5.92 13.13
N VAL A 512 25.58 4.81 13.22
CA VAL A 512 24.18 4.82 13.65
C VAL A 512 24.03 5.39 15.06
N GLN A 513 24.96 5.06 15.97
CA GLN A 513 25.01 5.63 17.33
C GLN A 513 25.25 7.15 17.31
N GLY A 514 26.17 7.64 16.47
CA GLY A 514 26.39 9.08 16.29
C GLY A 514 25.19 9.80 15.68
N ASP A 515 24.51 9.17 14.71
CA ASP A 515 23.29 9.72 14.11
C ASP A 515 22.13 9.76 15.12
N ALA A 516 22.03 8.76 16.01
CA ALA A 516 21.07 8.75 17.11
C ALA A 516 21.39 9.83 18.17
N LEU A 517 22.68 10.05 18.47
CA LEU A 517 23.11 11.13 19.35
C LEU A 517 22.78 12.52 18.78
N GLY A 518 22.95 12.72 17.47
CA GLY A 518 22.63 13.97 16.79
C GLY A 518 21.12 14.27 16.68
N ALA A 519 20.27 13.23 16.79
CA ALA A 519 18.81 13.36 16.78
C ALA A 519 18.21 13.59 18.18
N ARG A 520 19.02 13.60 19.24
CA ARG A 520 18.54 13.76 20.63
C ARG A 520 17.96 15.16 20.90
N PRO A 521 16.94 15.26 21.76
CA PRO A 521 16.34 16.54 22.15
C PRO A 521 17.33 17.41 22.94
N GLU A 522 17.15 18.73 22.92
CA GLU A 522 18.03 19.67 23.62
C GLU A 522 17.86 19.58 25.15
N ILE A 523 18.94 19.23 25.87
CA ILE A 523 18.95 19.09 27.35
C ILE A 523 18.50 20.37 28.05
N THR A 524 18.86 21.53 27.51
CA THR A 524 18.61 22.84 28.14
C THR A 524 17.13 23.23 28.18
N GLN A 525 16.27 22.51 27.46
CA GLN A 525 14.82 22.75 27.45
C GLN A 525 14.06 21.84 28.42
N MET A 526 14.76 20.95 29.14
CA MET A 526 14.17 19.96 30.02
C MET A 526 14.19 20.41 31.49
N PRO A 527 13.22 19.98 32.31
CA PRO A 527 13.29 20.02 33.76
C PRO A 527 14.55 19.35 34.33
N ALA A 528 14.99 19.76 35.52
CA ALA A 528 16.29 19.38 36.08
C ALA A 528 16.51 17.86 36.18
N ARG A 529 15.50 17.07 36.60
CA ARG A 529 15.64 15.60 36.70
C ARG A 529 15.65 14.95 35.31
N GLU A 530 14.76 15.35 34.42
CA GLU A 530 14.72 14.87 33.03
C GLU A 530 15.99 15.20 32.25
N ALA A 531 16.54 16.41 32.44
CA ALA A 531 17.83 16.83 31.90
C ALA A 531 18.97 15.92 32.36
N MET A 532 18.95 15.45 33.62
CA MET A 532 19.94 14.53 34.17
C MET A 532 19.77 13.10 33.63
N VAL A 533 18.54 12.67 33.33
CA VAL A 533 18.30 11.39 32.63
C VAL A 533 18.78 11.47 31.18
N GLU A 534 18.49 12.55 30.45
CA GLU A 534 19.00 12.76 29.09
C GLU A 534 20.53 12.87 29.07
N PHE A 535 21.14 13.53 30.07
CA PHE A 535 22.58 13.52 30.26
C PHE A 535 23.12 12.08 30.36
N LEU A 536 22.47 11.21 31.15
CA LEU A 536 22.84 9.80 31.24
C LEU A 536 22.70 9.08 29.89
N VAL A 537 21.62 9.32 29.13
CA VAL A 537 21.45 8.75 27.77
C VAL A 537 22.67 9.09 26.91
N ARG A 538 23.06 10.36 26.85
CA ARG A 538 24.20 10.84 26.05
C ARG A 538 25.54 10.27 26.54
N VAL A 539 25.71 10.09 27.85
CA VAL A 539 26.88 9.39 28.40
C VAL A 539 26.94 7.95 27.92
N THR A 540 25.82 7.22 27.90
CA THR A 540 25.79 5.83 27.41
C THR A 540 25.97 5.72 25.89
N LEU A 541 25.55 6.74 25.13
CA LEU A 541 25.79 6.86 23.68
C LEU A 541 27.21 7.32 23.33
N ARG A 542 28.07 7.53 24.35
CA ARG A 542 29.48 7.92 24.20
C ARG A 542 29.65 9.26 23.47
N ALA A 543 28.90 10.27 23.90
CA ALA A 543 29.21 11.64 23.51
C ALA A 543 30.66 11.98 23.91
N ASP A 544 31.54 12.17 22.91
CA ASP A 544 32.95 12.55 23.10
C ASP A 544 33.11 14.07 23.36
N GLU A 545 32.00 14.80 23.47
CA GLU A 545 31.92 16.26 23.61
C GLU A 545 31.46 16.68 25.02
N SER A 546 31.73 17.93 25.38
CA SER A 546 31.27 18.54 26.63
C SER A 546 29.73 18.54 26.65
N LEU A 547 29.13 18.03 27.73
CA LEU A 547 27.68 17.88 27.83
C LEU A 547 27.04 19.01 28.66
N PRO A 548 25.98 19.66 28.18
CA PRO A 548 25.22 20.63 28.96
C PRO A 548 24.68 19.97 30.23
N THR A 549 25.00 20.54 31.39
CA THR A 549 24.64 20.01 32.70
C THR A 549 24.14 21.15 33.60
N PRO A 550 23.05 20.98 34.35
CA PRO A 550 22.63 21.96 35.34
C PRO A 550 23.76 22.32 36.32
N VAL A 551 24.02 23.61 36.51
CA VAL A 551 25.15 24.12 37.33
C VAL A 551 25.07 23.64 38.79
N GLU A 552 23.85 23.51 39.32
CA GLU A 552 23.61 23.04 40.70
C GLU A 552 23.98 21.55 40.88
N TYR A 553 23.88 20.74 39.81
CA TYR A 553 23.97 19.27 39.89
C TYR A 553 25.22 18.68 39.19
N ILE A 554 26.29 19.47 39.05
CA ILE A 554 27.53 19.04 38.36
C ILE A 554 28.21 17.86 39.08
N GLU A 555 28.22 17.84 40.41
CA GLU A 555 28.85 16.76 41.18
C GLU A 555 28.04 15.46 41.06
N GLU A 556 26.71 15.56 41.09
CA GLU A 556 25.76 14.49 40.85
C GLU A 556 25.93 13.93 39.43
N ALA A 557 26.09 14.79 38.42
CA ALA A 557 26.34 14.38 37.04
C ALA A 557 27.67 13.61 36.89
N ARG A 558 28.73 14.05 37.59
CA ARG A 558 30.02 13.34 37.64
C ARG A 558 29.88 11.96 38.28
N LYS A 559 29.11 11.85 39.38
CA LYS A 559 28.80 10.57 40.03
C LYS A 559 28.04 9.63 39.09
N ILE A 560 26.97 10.12 38.47
CA ILE A 560 26.14 9.35 37.51
C ILE A 560 27.00 8.84 36.35
N ALA A 561 27.81 9.72 35.74
CA ALA A 561 28.70 9.34 34.65
C ALA A 561 29.74 8.28 35.07
N SER A 562 30.30 8.40 36.28
CA SER A 562 31.24 7.42 36.83
C SER A 562 30.60 6.04 37.05
N ILE A 563 29.40 6.00 37.65
CA ILE A 563 28.64 4.75 37.87
C ILE A 563 28.28 4.11 36.52
N ALA A 564 27.75 4.89 35.57
CA ALA A 564 27.37 4.42 34.26
C ALA A 564 28.57 3.83 33.50
N ARG A 565 29.74 4.49 33.51
CA ARG A 565 30.97 3.98 32.87
C ARG A 565 31.44 2.65 33.46
N ARG A 566 31.30 2.46 34.77
CA ARG A 566 31.65 1.20 35.45
C ARG A 566 30.69 0.08 35.04
N ALA A 567 29.39 0.34 35.01
CA ALA A 567 28.37 -0.63 34.56
C ALA A 567 28.54 -1.01 33.08
N ASN A 568 29.00 -0.05 32.29
CA ASN A 568 29.28 -0.18 30.87
C ASN A 568 30.65 -0.82 30.56
N ALA A 569 31.44 -1.18 31.58
CA ALA A 569 32.75 -1.80 31.38
C ALA A 569 32.63 -3.18 30.73
N PHE A 570 33.66 -3.58 29.97
CA PHE A 570 33.67 -4.90 29.35
C PHE A 570 33.65 -6.01 30.40
N GLY A 571 32.73 -6.98 30.25
CA GLY A 571 32.61 -8.14 31.13
C GLY A 571 31.50 -8.03 32.19
N THR A 572 30.82 -6.89 32.31
CA THR A 572 29.69 -6.70 33.24
C THR A 572 28.45 -7.48 32.85
N THR A 573 27.65 -7.84 33.85
CA THR A 573 26.41 -8.60 33.71
C THR A 573 25.19 -7.69 33.88
N VAL A 574 24.00 -8.23 33.63
CA VAL A 574 22.74 -7.48 33.82
C VAL A 574 22.51 -7.13 35.31
N GLU A 575 23.07 -7.92 36.23
CA GLU A 575 23.03 -7.63 37.67
C GLU A 575 23.89 -6.42 38.03
N ASP A 576 24.98 -6.15 37.29
CA ASP A 576 25.72 -4.89 37.43
C ASP A 576 24.88 -3.70 36.96
N THR A 577 24.05 -3.88 35.92
CA THR A 577 23.09 -2.86 35.47
C THR A 577 22.07 -2.56 36.57
N ALA A 578 21.49 -3.57 37.20
CA ALA A 578 20.55 -3.40 38.32
C ALA A 578 21.19 -2.63 39.50
N GLU A 579 22.42 -2.97 39.88
CA GLU A 579 23.12 -2.31 40.97
C GLU A 579 23.58 -0.89 40.63
N ALA A 580 23.92 -0.62 39.37
CA ALA A 580 24.19 0.73 38.88
C ALA A 580 22.92 1.59 38.88
N MET A 581 21.78 1.02 38.45
CA MET A 581 20.47 1.66 38.47
C MET A 581 20.09 2.13 39.88
N LEU A 582 20.19 1.27 40.89
CA LEU A 582 19.88 1.63 42.29
C LEU A 582 20.70 2.84 42.78
N ARG A 583 21.99 2.88 42.43
CA ARG A 583 22.88 3.98 42.81
C ARG A 583 22.53 5.27 42.09
N ILE A 584 22.30 5.22 40.79
CA ILE A 584 21.90 6.39 40.01
C ILE A 584 20.53 6.91 40.44
N TYR A 585 19.58 6.00 40.71
CA TYR A 585 18.25 6.35 41.23
C TYR A 585 18.34 7.10 42.56
N SER A 586 19.19 6.65 43.49
CA SER A 586 19.41 7.31 44.78
C SER A 586 19.91 8.75 44.67
N VAL A 587 20.62 9.08 43.58
CA VAL A 587 21.06 10.45 43.27
C VAL A 587 19.94 11.25 42.63
N LEU A 588 19.22 10.68 41.65
CA LEU A 588 18.18 11.38 40.89
C LEU A 588 16.94 11.71 41.70
N ILE A 589 16.56 10.87 42.67
CA ILE A 589 15.38 11.11 43.52
C ILE A 589 15.55 12.33 44.42
N GLN A 590 16.80 12.73 44.71
CA GLN A 590 17.12 13.94 45.47
C GLN A 590 17.03 15.22 44.62
N ILE A 591 16.97 15.09 43.30
CA ILE A 591 16.90 16.22 42.36
C ILE A 591 15.42 16.53 42.08
N PRO A 592 14.92 17.74 42.41
CA PRO A 592 13.54 18.14 42.12
C PRO A 592 13.35 18.31 40.60
N ASN A 593 12.20 17.87 40.06
CA ASN A 593 11.92 17.99 38.63
C ASN A 593 11.34 19.37 38.27
N VAL A 594 12.17 20.41 38.31
CA VAL A 594 11.76 21.81 38.04
C VAL A 594 12.35 22.33 36.72
N PRO A 595 11.62 23.16 35.95
CA PRO A 595 12.17 23.79 34.75
C PRO A 595 13.31 24.74 35.12
N LEU A 596 14.39 24.70 34.34
CA LEU A 596 15.57 25.55 34.50
C LEU A 596 15.69 26.54 33.34
N ASP A 597 16.29 27.70 33.57
CA ASP A 597 16.62 28.66 32.51
C ASP A 597 17.92 28.24 31.78
N GLU A 598 18.09 28.63 30.51
CA GLU A 598 19.26 28.23 29.70
C GLU A 598 20.61 28.65 30.31
N ASP A 599 20.66 29.75 31.08
CA ASP A 599 21.88 30.22 31.75
C ASP A 599 22.24 29.43 33.02
N GLU A 600 21.37 28.52 33.46
CA GLU A 600 21.61 27.59 34.57
C GLU A 600 22.29 26.29 34.12
N PHE A 601 22.67 26.18 32.84
CA PHE A 601 23.44 25.06 32.30
C PHE A 601 24.89 25.44 32.04
N GLN A 602 25.79 24.50 32.32
CA GLN A 602 27.21 24.59 32.00
C GLN A 602 27.66 23.30 31.30
N ASP A 603 28.53 23.47 30.31
CA ASP A 603 29.18 22.35 29.63
C ASP A 603 30.16 21.65 30.57
N LEU A 604 29.88 20.38 30.89
CA LEU A 604 30.73 19.50 31.70
C LEU A 604 31.65 18.70 30.79
N ASP A 605 32.96 18.91 30.92
CA ASP A 605 33.96 18.09 30.26
C ASP A 605 34.16 16.79 31.06
N LEU A 606 33.92 15.70 30.36
CA LEU A 606 33.93 14.34 30.87
C LEU A 606 35.27 13.62 30.60
N GLY A 607 36.20 14.28 29.89
CA GLY A 607 37.44 13.71 29.35
C GLY A 607 38.63 13.58 30.30
N ASP A 608 38.68 14.32 31.42
CA ASP A 608 39.90 14.45 32.25
C ASP A 608 39.77 14.04 33.73
N ASP A 609 38.58 13.69 34.25
CA ASP A 609 38.39 13.30 35.66
C ASP A 609 38.45 11.78 35.89
N ALA A 610 39.42 11.11 35.27
CA ALA A 610 39.78 9.72 35.56
C ALA A 610 40.64 9.59 36.83
N ASP A 611 40.25 10.27 37.92
CA ASP A 611 40.63 9.81 39.25
C ASP A 611 39.69 8.65 39.61
N GLU A 612 40.03 7.45 39.14
CA GLU A 612 39.41 6.15 39.52
C GLU A 612 39.53 5.84 41.04
N THR A 613 39.89 6.82 41.87
CA THR A 613 40.33 6.64 43.26
C THR A 613 39.57 7.46 44.30
N SER A 614 38.54 8.24 43.94
CA SER A 614 37.87 9.18 44.87
C SER A 614 36.41 8.84 45.24
N MET A 615 35.96 7.59 45.09
CA MET A 615 34.74 7.10 45.74
C MET A 615 34.98 5.78 46.50
N GLU A 616 36.01 5.76 47.36
CA GLU A 616 35.95 4.93 48.55
C GLU A 616 35.18 5.71 49.63
N SER A 617 34.01 5.20 50.03
CA SER A 617 33.20 5.57 51.21
C SER A 617 32.07 6.60 51.08
N GLU A 618 31.15 6.44 50.12
CA GLU A 618 29.76 6.63 50.53
C GLU A 618 29.36 5.37 51.30
N ALA A 619 28.90 5.53 52.54
CA ALA A 619 28.48 4.39 53.34
C ALA A 619 27.29 3.77 52.60
N GLU A 620 27.30 2.44 52.42
CA GLU A 620 26.13 1.71 51.87
C GLU A 620 24.84 2.10 52.60
N ASP A 621 24.98 2.46 53.88
CA ASP A 621 23.92 2.96 54.75
C ASP A 621 23.33 4.31 54.27
N ASP A 622 24.14 5.22 53.71
CA ASP A 622 23.67 6.53 53.21
C ASP A 622 22.81 6.37 51.93
N ILE A 623 23.21 5.44 51.05
CA ILE A 623 22.47 5.14 49.81
C ILE A 623 21.13 4.48 50.16
N ILE A 624 21.15 3.47 51.03
CA ILE A 624 19.92 2.77 51.46
C ILE A 624 19.00 3.73 52.23
N GLN A 625 19.55 4.58 53.11
CA GLN A 625 18.77 5.60 53.81
C GLN A 625 18.09 6.56 52.81
N SER A 626 18.81 7.02 51.78
CA SER A 626 18.24 7.90 50.75
C SER A 626 17.09 7.23 49.97
N LEU A 627 17.24 5.94 49.64
CA LEU A 627 16.19 5.16 48.98
C LEU A 627 14.97 4.95 49.90
N MET A 628 15.21 4.71 51.20
CA MET A 628 14.16 4.54 52.20
C MET A 628 13.42 5.85 52.53
N GLU A 629 14.10 7.00 52.50
CA GLU A 629 13.49 8.32 52.65
C GLU A 629 12.51 8.61 51.51
N GLY A 630 12.82 8.20 50.28
CA GLY A 630 11.88 8.27 49.14
C GLY A 630 10.62 7.45 49.38
N LEU A 631 10.77 6.16 49.70
CA LEU A 631 9.65 5.25 49.99
C LEU A 631 8.74 5.69 51.15
N GLY A 632 9.24 6.49 52.08
CA GLY A 632 8.50 6.99 53.25
C GLY A 632 7.86 8.37 53.08
N ALA A 633 8.03 9.03 51.91
CA ALA A 633 7.67 10.43 51.69
C ALA A 633 6.20 10.67 51.26
N GLU A 634 5.22 9.89 51.75
CA GLU A 634 3.78 10.11 51.53
C GLU A 634 3.24 11.47 52.09
N SER A 635 4.10 12.41 52.49
CA SER A 635 3.71 13.63 53.21
C SER A 635 4.61 14.86 53.02
N GLN A 636 5.58 14.87 52.10
CA GLN A 636 6.33 16.10 51.80
C GLN A 636 5.57 16.95 50.77
N GLU A 637 5.35 18.23 51.07
CA GLU A 637 4.83 19.20 50.09
C GLU A 637 5.82 19.26 48.91
N LYS A 638 5.42 18.74 47.73
CA LYS A 638 6.19 18.89 46.47
C LYS A 638 6.69 20.32 46.34
N SER A 639 7.95 20.50 45.93
CA SER A 639 8.52 21.84 45.81
C SER A 639 7.66 22.68 44.86
N PRO A 640 7.39 23.98 45.16
CA PRO A 640 6.51 24.78 44.34
C PRO A 640 7.06 24.92 42.92
N GLY A 641 6.41 24.28 41.94
CA GLY A 641 6.83 24.25 40.53
C GLY A 641 7.38 22.90 40.05
N GLU A 642 7.46 21.89 40.92
CA GLU A 642 7.91 20.54 40.57
C GLU A 642 6.89 19.81 39.69
N GLN A 643 7.34 19.36 38.52
CA GLN A 643 6.58 18.62 37.51
C GLN A 643 6.69 17.12 37.76
N GLU A 644 5.76 16.33 37.22
CA GLU A 644 5.90 14.87 37.20
C GLU A 644 6.96 14.48 36.17
N TYR A 645 7.61 13.34 36.39
CA TYR A 645 8.65 12.85 35.50
C TYR A 645 8.03 12.27 34.22
N GLU A 646 8.49 12.73 33.06
CA GLU A 646 8.14 12.14 31.75
C GLU A 646 9.31 11.29 31.20
N THR A 647 8.98 10.15 30.58
CA THR A 647 9.96 9.23 29.99
C THR A 647 10.73 9.88 28.84
N SER A 648 12.05 9.66 28.82
CA SER A 648 12.93 10.19 27.77
C SER A 648 12.62 9.56 26.42
N GLN A 649 12.88 10.29 25.32
CA GLN A 649 12.76 9.74 23.98
C GLN A 649 13.60 8.47 23.82
N ASP A 650 13.05 7.43 23.21
CA ASP A 650 13.79 6.20 22.91
C ASP A 650 14.98 6.44 21.98
N VAL A 651 15.96 5.53 22.02
CA VAL A 651 17.08 5.52 21.08
C VAL A 651 16.72 4.61 19.91
N ASP A 652 16.51 5.18 18.71
CA ASP A 652 15.96 4.51 17.53
C ASP A 652 16.46 3.07 17.29
N TYR A 653 17.78 2.86 17.29
CA TYR A 653 18.36 1.55 16.96
C TYR A 653 18.35 0.57 18.14
N ARG A 654 18.28 1.09 19.38
CA ARG A 654 18.14 0.27 20.58
C ARG A 654 16.70 -0.21 20.72
N GLY A 655 15.73 0.63 20.34
CA GLY A 655 14.31 0.31 20.33
C GLY A 655 13.74 -0.09 21.70
N ASP A 656 12.47 -0.52 21.68
CA ASP A 656 11.67 -0.78 22.86
C ASP A 656 12.21 -1.97 23.67
N PHE A 657 12.35 -1.81 24.99
CA PHE A 657 12.89 -2.82 25.91
C PHE A 657 11.90 -3.12 27.02
N LYS A 658 11.38 -4.35 27.01
CA LYS A 658 10.33 -4.80 27.95
C LYS A 658 10.76 -6.05 28.73
N PRO A 659 11.74 -5.93 29.65
CA PRO A 659 12.26 -7.06 30.41
C PRO A 659 11.22 -7.81 31.27
N GLU A 660 10.28 -7.11 31.92
CA GLU A 660 9.24 -7.67 32.78
C GLU A 660 8.27 -8.54 31.98
N MET A 661 7.76 -8.02 30.86
CA MET A 661 6.83 -8.76 30.01
C MET A 661 7.47 -9.98 29.35
N VAL A 662 8.74 -9.90 28.94
CA VAL A 662 9.46 -11.05 28.36
C VAL A 662 9.72 -12.13 29.42
N GLN A 663 10.13 -11.75 30.63
CA GLN A 663 10.31 -12.71 31.74
C GLN A 663 8.98 -13.39 32.12
N LEU A 664 7.87 -12.63 32.12
CA LEU A 664 6.53 -13.16 32.37
C LEU A 664 6.05 -14.12 31.28
N LEU A 665 6.25 -13.79 30.00
CA LEU A 665 5.94 -14.67 28.86
C LEU A 665 6.69 -15.99 28.96
N GLU A 666 7.96 -15.95 29.35
CA GLU A 666 8.77 -17.15 29.50
C GLU A 666 8.32 -18.01 30.68
N GLN A 667 7.96 -17.42 31.82
CA GLN A 667 7.38 -18.16 32.94
C GLN A 667 6.07 -18.86 32.54
N LEU A 668 5.21 -18.19 31.78
CA LEU A 668 3.98 -18.80 31.24
C LEU A 668 4.27 -19.97 30.29
N ARG A 669 5.33 -19.88 29.47
CA ARG A 669 5.79 -20.99 28.61
C ARG A 669 6.30 -22.17 29.44
N LEU A 670 7.09 -21.92 30.49
CA LEU A 670 7.66 -22.95 31.38
C LEU A 670 6.57 -23.69 32.18
N GLN A 671 5.54 -23.00 32.68
CA GLN A 671 4.45 -23.64 33.43
C GLN A 671 3.74 -24.74 32.62
N LYS A 672 3.52 -24.52 31.31
CA LYS A 672 2.84 -25.51 30.45
C LYS A 672 3.74 -26.67 29.99
N GLY A 673 5.05 -26.50 29.99
CA GLY A 673 6.00 -27.57 29.67
C GLY A 673 6.08 -28.69 30.72
N THR A 674 5.56 -28.43 31.93
CA THR A 674 5.82 -29.25 33.13
C THR A 674 4.65 -30.17 33.54
N GLU A 675 3.60 -30.33 32.71
CA GLU A 675 2.44 -31.22 32.96
C GLU A 675 2.76 -32.73 33.12
N GLY A 676 4.04 -33.12 33.27
CA GLY A 676 4.50 -34.50 33.42
C GLY A 676 5.25 -34.87 34.71
N SER A 677 5.57 -33.93 35.60
CA SER A 677 6.38 -34.21 36.81
C SER A 677 5.74 -33.68 38.09
N ALA A 678 5.32 -34.61 38.96
CA ALA A 678 4.63 -34.35 40.22
C ALA A 678 5.58 -34.02 41.39
N ASP A 679 6.46 -33.03 41.23
CA ASP A 679 7.24 -32.49 42.36
C ASP A 679 7.62 -31.02 42.11
N GLY A 680 7.11 -30.11 42.94
CA GLY A 680 7.51 -28.69 42.99
C GLY A 680 6.35 -27.70 43.15
N ASP A 681 6.32 -26.99 44.29
CA ASP A 681 5.42 -25.87 44.63
C ASP A 681 5.50 -24.70 43.62
N THR A 682 4.90 -24.84 42.43
CA THR A 682 4.67 -23.71 41.52
C THR A 682 3.18 -23.43 41.45
N GLN A 683 2.76 -22.27 41.96
CA GLN A 683 1.38 -21.81 41.84
C GLN A 683 1.07 -21.51 40.36
N GLU A 684 -0.03 -22.05 39.84
CA GLU A 684 -0.50 -21.76 38.48
C GLU A 684 -0.88 -20.28 38.35
N ILE A 685 -0.35 -19.58 37.34
CA ILE A 685 -0.71 -18.18 37.10
C ILE A 685 -2.15 -18.12 36.57
N THR A 686 -3.08 -17.60 37.38
CA THR A 686 -4.48 -17.42 36.96
C THR A 686 -4.65 -16.20 36.07
N GLN A 687 -5.74 -16.16 35.28
CA GLN A 687 -6.03 -15.02 34.39
C GLN A 687 -6.24 -13.71 35.17
N GLU A 688 -6.85 -13.77 36.35
CA GLU A 688 -7.06 -12.60 37.22
C GLU A 688 -5.73 -12.07 37.76
N MET A 689 -4.83 -12.98 38.20
CA MET A 689 -3.49 -12.60 38.63
C MET A 689 -2.66 -12.03 37.48
N LEU A 690 -2.78 -12.58 36.26
CA LEU A 690 -2.10 -12.05 35.07
C LEU A 690 -2.56 -10.63 34.71
N GLN A 691 -3.85 -10.34 34.83
CA GLN A 691 -4.40 -8.98 34.62
C GLN A 691 -3.85 -7.99 35.65
N GLU A 692 -3.80 -8.38 36.93
CA GLU A 692 -3.24 -7.54 38.00
C GLU A 692 -1.75 -7.26 37.80
N LEU A 693 -0.97 -8.24 37.30
CA LEU A 693 0.45 -8.06 36.98
C LEU A 693 0.66 -7.08 35.82
N ILE A 694 -0.13 -7.21 34.75
CA ILE A 694 -0.08 -6.31 33.59
C ILE A 694 -0.45 -4.89 34.03
N GLN A 695 -1.52 -4.73 34.82
CA GLN A 695 -1.95 -3.42 35.32
C GLN A 695 -0.88 -2.74 36.19
N ASN A 696 -0.08 -3.51 36.91
CA ASN A 696 0.97 -3.03 37.79
C ASN A 696 2.37 -2.95 37.14
N SER A 697 2.50 -3.27 35.85
CA SER A 697 3.78 -3.26 35.14
C SER A 697 4.30 -1.86 34.91
N ALA A 698 5.62 -1.68 35.03
CA ALA A 698 6.29 -0.41 34.75
C ALA A 698 6.35 -0.07 33.24
N GLU A 699 6.12 -1.06 32.38
CA GLU A 699 6.34 -1.00 30.92
C GLU A 699 5.10 -0.55 30.11
N LEU A 700 3.99 -0.31 30.80
CA LEU A 700 2.72 0.09 30.20
C LEU A 700 2.35 1.50 30.64
N ASP A 701 2.33 2.41 29.67
CA ASP A 701 1.86 3.77 29.88
C ASP A 701 0.32 3.83 29.73
N LEU A 702 -0.38 3.45 30.79
CA LEU A 702 -1.84 3.43 30.84
C LEU A 702 -2.46 4.83 31.02
N ASP A 703 -1.66 5.85 31.36
CA ASP A 703 -2.14 7.22 31.63
C ASP A 703 -2.47 8.00 30.35
N ALA A 704 -1.91 7.58 29.20
CA ALA A 704 -2.21 8.15 27.89
C ALA A 704 -3.61 7.75 27.34
N MET A 705 -4.37 6.90 28.04
CA MET A 705 -5.62 6.30 27.58
C MET A 705 -6.86 6.87 28.28
N GLU A 706 -8.00 6.97 27.57
CA GLU A 706 -9.25 7.48 28.14
C GLU A 706 -9.79 6.54 29.24
N PHE A 707 -10.23 7.11 30.38
CA PHE A 707 -10.80 6.37 31.52
C PHE A 707 -11.95 5.43 31.09
N GLY A 708 -11.69 4.12 31.11
CA GLY A 708 -12.65 3.05 30.80
C GLY A 708 -12.17 2.02 29.77
N GLU A 709 -11.21 2.38 28.90
CA GLU A 709 -10.65 1.46 27.88
C GLU A 709 -9.49 0.60 28.41
N ALA A 710 -8.87 1.00 29.53
CA ALA A 710 -7.70 0.33 30.10
C ALA A 710 -8.00 -1.08 30.68
N GLU A 711 -9.16 -1.28 31.32
CA GLU A 711 -9.55 -2.60 31.88
C GLU A 711 -9.86 -3.62 30.77
N ASP A 712 -10.53 -3.20 29.70
CA ASP A 712 -10.83 -4.08 28.56
C ASP A 712 -9.54 -4.45 27.80
N MET A 713 -8.61 -3.49 27.62
CA MET A 713 -7.34 -3.73 26.95
C MET A 713 -6.37 -4.61 27.74
N THR A 714 -6.30 -4.47 29.07
CA THR A 714 -5.48 -5.35 29.93
C THR A 714 -6.01 -6.78 29.93
N ALA A 715 -7.33 -6.97 29.86
CA ALA A 715 -7.95 -8.29 29.71
C ALA A 715 -7.65 -8.93 28.35
N ASP A 716 -7.77 -8.17 27.26
CA ASP A 716 -7.42 -8.62 25.91
C ASP A 716 -5.92 -8.98 25.80
N MET A 717 -5.05 -8.16 26.39
CA MET A 717 -3.60 -8.39 26.44
C MET A 717 -3.26 -9.68 27.19
N ALA A 718 -3.84 -9.89 28.39
CA ALA A 718 -3.68 -11.13 29.15
C ALA A 718 -4.11 -12.36 28.34
N GLN A 719 -5.23 -12.26 27.60
CA GLN A 719 -5.72 -13.34 26.74
C GLN A 719 -4.78 -13.62 25.57
N ASN A 720 -4.24 -12.58 24.92
CA ASN A 720 -3.29 -12.73 23.81
C ASN A 720 -1.95 -13.29 24.29
N MET A 721 -1.44 -12.90 25.46
CA MET A 721 -0.24 -13.50 26.10
C MET A 721 -0.42 -15.00 26.34
N LEU A 722 -1.55 -15.41 26.93
CA LEU A 722 -1.87 -16.83 27.17
C LEU A 722 -1.94 -17.63 25.87
N LYS A 723 -2.45 -17.02 24.79
CA LYS A 723 -2.50 -17.62 23.47
C LYS A 723 -1.09 -17.78 22.87
N GLU A 724 -0.26 -16.74 22.93
CA GLU A 724 1.11 -16.76 22.40
C GLU A 724 1.99 -17.77 23.15
N ALA A 725 1.95 -17.79 24.49
CA ALA A 725 2.65 -18.78 25.30
C ALA A 725 2.23 -20.24 25.00
N SER A 726 1.05 -20.45 24.43
CA SER A 726 0.57 -21.78 24.01
C SER A 726 1.09 -22.21 22.63
N MET A 727 1.64 -21.30 21.84
CA MET A 727 2.03 -21.54 20.44
C MET A 727 3.53 -21.86 20.28
N THR A 728 4.34 -21.72 21.33
CA THR A 728 5.81 -21.78 21.25
C THR A 728 6.41 -22.56 22.43
N ALA A 729 6.42 -23.89 22.37
CA ALA A 729 7.31 -24.71 23.18
C ALA A 729 8.47 -25.20 22.29
N PRO A 730 9.73 -24.77 22.51
CA PRO A 730 10.87 -25.33 21.79
C PRO A 730 11.17 -26.72 22.33
N SER A 731 10.96 -27.73 21.49
CA SER A 731 11.29 -29.11 21.81
C SER A 731 12.81 -29.34 21.76
N HIS A 732 13.41 -29.74 22.89
CA HIS A 732 14.78 -30.28 22.96
C HIS A 732 14.96 -31.48 22.00
N PRO A 733 16.18 -31.75 21.51
CA PRO A 733 16.44 -32.50 20.29
C PRO A 733 16.64 -33.98 20.59
N ASP A 734 15.56 -34.74 20.70
CA ASP A 734 15.61 -36.19 20.41
C ASP A 734 14.20 -36.76 20.21
N ARG A 735 13.69 -36.69 18.98
CA ARG A 735 12.82 -37.70 18.33
C ARG A 735 12.28 -37.16 17.01
N GLY A 736 12.50 -37.94 15.96
CA GLY A 736 12.31 -37.54 14.57
C GLY A 736 10.92 -37.05 14.21
N GLN A 737 10.89 -35.82 13.70
CA GLN A 737 10.22 -35.38 12.48
C GLN A 737 10.99 -34.13 12.04
N GLY A 738 11.54 -34.14 10.82
CA GLY A 738 12.50 -33.14 10.37
C GLY A 738 11.94 -31.71 10.37
N GLN A 739 12.80 -30.79 10.81
CA GLN A 739 12.66 -29.33 10.74
C GLN A 739 12.63 -28.92 9.25
N PHE A 740 11.66 -28.09 8.84
CA PHE A 740 11.62 -27.57 7.47
C PHE A 740 12.73 -26.52 7.29
N VAL A 741 13.68 -26.80 6.40
CA VAL A 741 14.76 -25.88 6.00
C VAL A 741 14.24 -25.01 4.86
N HIS A 742 14.22 -23.69 5.07
CA HIS A 742 13.99 -22.71 4.00
C HIS A 742 15.21 -22.65 3.06
N VAL A 743 14.98 -22.65 1.73
CA VAL A 743 16.03 -22.51 0.71
C VAL A 743 15.62 -21.45 -0.31
N ASP A 744 16.44 -20.39 -0.40
CA ASP A 744 16.37 -19.19 -1.26
C ASP A 744 15.70 -19.36 -2.64
N GLU A 745 14.99 -18.32 -3.12
CA GLU A 745 14.38 -18.24 -4.46
C GLU A 745 15.38 -18.15 -5.65
N ASP A 746 16.70 -18.13 -5.40
CA ASP A 746 17.75 -18.23 -6.44
C ASP A 746 18.43 -19.62 -6.49
N GLY A 747 18.03 -20.57 -5.64
CA GLY A 747 18.77 -21.84 -5.53
C GLY A 747 18.73 -22.69 -6.81
N GLY A 748 19.78 -23.49 -7.04
CA GLY A 748 19.90 -24.35 -8.20
C GLY A 748 18.99 -25.59 -8.18
N PRO A 749 19.25 -26.56 -9.08
CA PRO A 749 18.62 -27.88 -9.08
C PRO A 749 18.55 -28.52 -7.69
N ILE A 750 17.39 -29.04 -7.30
CA ILE A 750 17.20 -29.67 -5.99
C ILE A 750 17.42 -31.20 -6.10
N ASP A 751 18.09 -31.78 -5.09
CA ASP A 751 18.29 -33.23 -4.95
C ASP A 751 17.27 -33.85 -3.98
N PRO A 752 16.72 -35.04 -4.28
CA PRO A 752 15.76 -35.72 -3.41
C PRO A 752 16.50 -36.45 -2.27
N ASP A 753 16.47 -35.89 -1.07
CA ASP A 753 17.16 -36.46 0.10
C ASP A 753 16.29 -37.45 0.92
N GLU A 754 14.96 -37.43 0.72
CA GLU A 754 13.99 -38.23 1.49
C GLU A 754 13.31 -39.32 0.63
N PRO A 755 12.96 -40.49 1.19
CA PRO A 755 12.18 -41.52 0.48
C PRO A 755 10.79 -40.98 0.11
N GLN A 756 10.27 -41.38 -1.07
CA GLN A 756 9.01 -40.88 -1.65
C GLN A 756 9.04 -39.38 -2.05
N THR A 757 10.22 -38.81 -2.29
CA THR A 757 10.37 -37.49 -2.91
C THR A 757 10.78 -37.60 -4.37
N PHE A 758 10.20 -36.75 -5.21
CA PHE A 758 10.39 -36.76 -6.66
C PHE A 758 10.68 -35.34 -7.13
N VAL A 759 11.60 -35.18 -8.07
CA VAL A 759 11.97 -33.86 -8.60
C VAL A 759 11.39 -33.68 -10.00
N TYR A 760 10.83 -32.50 -10.25
CA TYR A 760 10.24 -32.11 -11.53
C TYR A 760 10.81 -30.78 -12.02
N ASP A 761 10.87 -30.65 -13.34
CA ASP A 761 11.21 -29.40 -14.00
C ASP A 761 10.02 -28.43 -13.91
N GLU A 762 10.31 -27.14 -13.81
CA GLU A 762 9.30 -26.07 -13.86
C GLU A 762 9.47 -25.26 -15.14
N TRP A 763 8.38 -24.91 -15.80
CA TRP A 763 8.43 -24.09 -17.00
C TRP A 763 8.52 -22.61 -16.66
N ASP A 764 9.57 -21.93 -17.12
CA ASP A 764 9.70 -20.47 -17.02
C ASP A 764 9.24 -19.82 -18.32
N PHE A 765 8.03 -19.24 -18.30
CA PHE A 765 7.46 -18.59 -19.47
C PHE A 765 8.21 -17.32 -19.91
N ARG A 766 8.96 -16.67 -19.01
CA ARG A 766 9.74 -15.47 -19.32
C ARG A 766 11.01 -15.83 -20.10
N ALA A 767 11.60 -16.98 -19.76
CA ALA A 767 12.80 -17.50 -20.43
C ALA A 767 12.48 -18.39 -21.65
N GLU A 768 11.21 -18.80 -21.83
CA GLU A 768 10.79 -19.83 -22.79
C GLU A 768 11.60 -21.14 -22.66
N ASP A 769 11.97 -21.50 -21.43
CA ASP A 769 12.77 -22.70 -21.14
C ASP A 769 12.40 -23.33 -19.78
N TYR A 770 12.83 -24.57 -19.57
CA TYR A 770 12.63 -25.28 -18.31
C TYR A 770 13.72 -24.93 -17.30
N LYS A 771 13.31 -24.69 -16.05
CA LYS A 771 14.20 -24.75 -14.89
C LYS A 771 14.38 -26.23 -14.51
N PRO A 772 15.57 -26.80 -14.72
CA PRO A 772 15.79 -28.22 -14.48
C PRO A 772 15.74 -28.52 -12.98
N ARG A 773 15.02 -29.58 -12.63
CA ARG A 773 14.96 -30.14 -11.27
C ARG A 773 14.58 -29.11 -10.21
N TRP A 774 13.64 -28.23 -10.55
CA TRP A 774 13.31 -27.04 -9.78
C TRP A 774 12.34 -27.31 -8.62
N CYS A 775 11.42 -28.25 -8.79
CA CYS A 775 10.38 -28.53 -7.80
C CYS A 775 10.53 -29.93 -7.19
N ILE A 776 10.37 -30.04 -5.87
CA ILE A 776 10.28 -31.31 -5.14
C ILE A 776 8.82 -31.60 -4.78
N VAL A 777 8.34 -32.76 -5.22
CA VAL A 777 7.07 -33.36 -4.84
C VAL A 777 7.32 -34.42 -3.77
N ARG A 778 6.73 -34.24 -2.58
CA ARG A 778 6.81 -35.20 -1.46
C ARG A 778 5.53 -36.03 -1.40
N GLN A 779 5.61 -37.29 -1.81
CA GLN A 779 4.47 -38.20 -1.78
C GLN A 779 4.27 -38.77 -0.35
N LYS A 780 3.10 -38.53 0.23
CA LYS A 780 2.71 -39.03 1.56
C LYS A 780 1.42 -39.85 1.47
N GLN A 781 1.24 -40.84 2.33
CA GLN A 781 -0.07 -41.50 2.49
C GLN A 781 -0.96 -40.68 3.43
N MET A 782 -2.24 -40.53 3.09
CA MET A 782 -3.20 -39.84 3.95
C MET A 782 -3.44 -40.65 5.23
N SER A 783 -3.54 -39.96 6.38
CA SER A 783 -3.81 -40.60 7.68
C SER A 783 -5.25 -41.15 7.75
N GLU A 784 -5.50 -42.16 8.59
CA GLU A 784 -6.85 -42.71 8.77
C GLU A 784 -7.67 -41.87 9.76
N GLY A 785 -8.91 -41.53 9.38
CA GLY A 785 -9.91 -40.84 10.20
C GLY A 785 -11.09 -41.73 10.60
N ASP A 786 -12.23 -41.11 10.84
CA ASP A 786 -13.46 -41.79 11.28
C ASP A 786 -14.14 -42.54 10.11
N PRO A 787 -14.36 -43.86 10.21
CA PRO A 787 -15.11 -44.61 9.19
C PRO A 787 -16.58 -44.19 9.04
N ALA A 788 -17.16 -43.50 10.03
CA ALA A 788 -18.57 -43.12 10.00
C ALA A 788 -18.89 -42.10 8.89
N TYR A 789 -17.94 -41.23 8.54
CA TYR A 789 -18.12 -40.17 7.53
C TYR A 789 -18.56 -40.75 6.17
N TYR A 790 -17.84 -41.75 5.66
CA TYR A 790 -18.14 -42.39 4.37
C TYR A 790 -19.56 -42.97 4.31
N GLY A 791 -19.98 -43.65 5.39
CA GLY A 791 -21.32 -44.23 5.48
C GLY A 791 -22.44 -43.18 5.58
N GLN A 792 -22.20 -42.11 6.35
CA GLN A 792 -23.15 -41.01 6.51
C GLN A 792 -23.36 -40.26 5.18
N THR A 793 -22.29 -40.01 4.42
CA THR A 793 -22.37 -39.36 3.11
C THR A 793 -23.19 -40.20 2.11
N LEU A 794 -22.95 -41.52 2.04
CA LEU A 794 -23.76 -42.39 1.18
C LEU A 794 -25.23 -42.44 1.58
N ALA A 795 -25.54 -42.39 2.88
CA ALA A 795 -26.92 -42.34 3.36
C ALA A 795 -27.60 -41.01 2.97
N GLY A 796 -26.90 -39.88 3.14
CA GLY A 796 -27.37 -38.55 2.77
C GLY A 796 -27.69 -38.41 1.28
N TYR A 797 -26.90 -39.03 0.41
CA TYR A 797 -27.09 -39.00 -1.05
C TYR A 797 -27.70 -40.29 -1.63
N SER A 798 -28.40 -41.09 -0.82
CA SER A 798 -28.90 -42.42 -1.21
C SER A 798 -29.74 -42.45 -2.50
N THR A 799 -30.56 -41.43 -2.76
CA THR A 799 -31.35 -41.30 -4.00
C THR A 799 -30.45 -41.11 -5.22
N LEU A 800 -29.46 -40.23 -5.11
CA LEU A 800 -28.49 -39.93 -6.16
C LEU A 800 -27.59 -41.14 -6.41
N VAL A 801 -27.08 -41.80 -5.36
CA VAL A 801 -26.29 -43.04 -5.44
C VAL A 801 -27.02 -44.13 -6.24
N ASN A 802 -28.31 -44.34 -5.97
CA ASN A 802 -29.11 -45.34 -6.68
C ASN A 802 -29.32 -44.98 -8.17
N GLN A 803 -29.46 -43.69 -8.49
CA GLN A 803 -29.54 -43.22 -9.87
C GLN A 803 -28.21 -43.41 -10.61
N ILE A 804 -27.10 -43.03 -9.99
CA ILE A 804 -25.73 -43.20 -10.51
C ILE A 804 -25.49 -44.67 -10.78
N ARG A 805 -25.70 -45.55 -9.80
CA ARG A 805 -25.49 -46.98 -9.95
C ARG A 805 -26.24 -47.56 -11.15
N ARG A 806 -27.53 -47.25 -11.31
CA ARG A 806 -28.33 -47.68 -12.48
C ARG A 806 -27.77 -47.15 -13.80
N GLN A 807 -27.28 -45.92 -13.84
CA GLN A 807 -26.74 -45.31 -15.05
C GLN A 807 -25.37 -45.88 -15.43
N PHE A 808 -24.52 -46.17 -14.44
CA PHE A 808 -23.18 -46.73 -14.65
C PHE A 808 -23.21 -48.24 -14.91
N GLU A 809 -24.18 -48.97 -14.36
CA GLU A 809 -24.46 -50.37 -14.73
C GLU A 809 -24.79 -50.51 -16.24
N LEU A 810 -25.36 -49.47 -16.87
CA LEU A 810 -25.60 -49.45 -18.33
C LEU A 810 -24.32 -49.17 -19.16
N LEU A 811 -23.25 -48.69 -18.53
CA LEU A 811 -21.95 -48.43 -19.18
C LEU A 811 -21.02 -49.64 -19.12
N VAL A 812 -21.30 -50.61 -18.26
CA VAL A 812 -20.59 -51.89 -18.22
C VAL A 812 -20.76 -52.56 -19.58
N PRO A 813 -19.68 -52.83 -20.33
CA PRO A 813 -19.79 -53.49 -21.63
C PRO A 813 -20.52 -54.83 -21.48
N GLU A 814 -21.59 -55.05 -22.25
CA GLU A 814 -22.05 -56.41 -22.48
C GLU A 814 -20.90 -57.16 -23.13
N MET A 815 -20.33 -58.12 -22.40
CA MET A 815 -19.12 -58.86 -22.80
C MET A 815 -19.21 -59.59 -24.16
N PHE A 816 -20.33 -59.52 -24.89
CA PHE A 816 -20.55 -60.19 -26.17
C PHE A 816 -21.56 -59.46 -27.07
N ARG A 817 -21.24 -58.30 -27.65
CA ARG A 817 -22.09 -57.73 -28.70
C ARG A 817 -21.91 -58.54 -29.99
N LYS A 818 -23.00 -59.16 -30.47
CA LYS A 818 -23.03 -59.87 -31.76
C LYS A 818 -23.10 -58.85 -32.91
N GLN A 819 -22.08 -58.81 -33.76
CA GLN A 819 -22.13 -58.07 -35.02
C GLN A 819 -22.68 -59.02 -36.09
N ARG A 820 -23.92 -58.76 -36.55
CA ARG A 820 -24.64 -59.56 -37.56
C ARG A 820 -24.37 -59.03 -38.98
N LYS A 821 -24.80 -59.77 -40.01
CA LYS A 821 -24.67 -59.41 -41.43
C LYS A 821 -23.22 -59.26 -41.91
N LEU A 822 -22.38 -60.22 -41.56
CA LEU A 822 -21.01 -60.34 -42.06
C LEU A 822 -20.94 -61.42 -43.16
N GLU A 823 -20.04 -61.23 -44.13
CA GLU A 823 -19.78 -62.22 -45.19
C GLU A 823 -19.02 -63.44 -44.64
N ASP A 824 -18.32 -63.26 -43.51
CA ASP A 824 -17.60 -64.29 -42.77
C ASP A 824 -17.67 -63.99 -41.26
N GLY A 825 -17.79 -65.01 -40.41
CA GLY A 825 -17.99 -64.86 -38.97
C GLY A 825 -17.92 -66.17 -38.19
N GLU A 826 -18.06 -66.10 -36.87
CA GLU A 826 -17.92 -67.26 -35.98
C GLU A 826 -19.06 -68.27 -36.15
N GLU A 827 -20.27 -67.78 -36.39
CA GLU A 827 -21.45 -68.61 -36.54
C GLU A 827 -22.42 -68.02 -37.58
N ILE A 828 -23.25 -68.88 -38.15
CA ILE A 828 -24.26 -68.49 -39.13
C ILE A 828 -25.47 -67.90 -38.39
N ASP A 829 -26.00 -66.81 -38.92
CA ASP A 829 -27.23 -66.20 -38.46
C ASP A 829 -28.44 -66.89 -39.10
N ILE A 830 -29.18 -67.67 -38.31
CA ILE A 830 -30.29 -68.47 -38.81
C ILE A 830 -31.39 -67.59 -39.40
N ASP A 831 -31.63 -66.39 -38.84
CA ASP A 831 -32.68 -65.49 -39.34
C ASP A 831 -32.30 -64.95 -40.73
N ASP A 832 -31.06 -64.48 -40.90
CA ASP A 832 -30.56 -63.98 -42.18
C ASP A 832 -30.50 -65.12 -43.24
N VAL A 833 -30.21 -66.37 -42.81
CA VAL A 833 -30.29 -67.55 -43.70
C VAL A 833 -31.71 -67.89 -44.09
N ILE A 834 -32.67 -67.81 -43.17
CA ILE A 834 -34.08 -68.03 -43.50
C ILE A 834 -34.53 -66.98 -44.52
N GLU A 835 -34.16 -65.71 -44.32
CA GLU A 835 -34.49 -64.63 -45.24
C GLU A 835 -33.83 -64.84 -46.61
N ALA A 836 -32.54 -65.22 -46.66
CA ALA A 836 -31.87 -65.60 -47.90
C ALA A 836 -32.53 -66.81 -48.59
N MET A 837 -33.02 -67.80 -47.84
CA MET A 837 -33.75 -68.94 -48.40
C MET A 837 -35.15 -68.56 -48.89
N VAL A 838 -35.80 -67.57 -48.27
CA VAL A 838 -37.04 -66.97 -48.75
C VAL A 838 -36.79 -66.20 -50.06
N ASP A 839 -35.72 -65.42 -50.13
CA ASP A 839 -35.32 -64.69 -51.34
C ASP A 839 -35.03 -65.65 -52.50
N ILE A 840 -34.27 -66.72 -52.26
CA ILE A 840 -34.01 -67.77 -53.26
C ILE A 840 -35.32 -68.40 -53.76
N ARG A 841 -36.25 -68.70 -52.84
CA ARG A 841 -37.54 -69.33 -53.20
C ARG A 841 -38.50 -68.39 -53.91
N THR A 842 -38.36 -67.08 -53.71
CA THR A 842 -39.17 -66.05 -54.38
C THR A 842 -38.54 -65.53 -55.68
N GLY A 843 -37.32 -66.00 -56.03
CA GLY A 843 -36.61 -65.65 -57.25
C GLY A 843 -35.76 -64.38 -57.15
N SER A 844 -35.56 -63.86 -55.95
CA SER A 844 -34.69 -62.73 -55.65
C SER A 844 -33.24 -63.18 -55.40
N SER A 845 -32.26 -62.32 -55.65
CA SER A 845 -30.86 -62.60 -55.31
C SER A 845 -30.66 -62.46 -53.79
N PRO A 846 -30.24 -63.52 -53.09
CA PRO A 846 -30.01 -63.46 -51.64
C PRO A 846 -28.75 -62.65 -51.29
N SER A 847 -28.65 -62.20 -50.04
CA SER A 847 -27.44 -61.58 -49.50
C SER A 847 -26.43 -62.64 -49.04
N ASP A 848 -25.14 -62.42 -49.32
CA ASP A 848 -24.05 -63.30 -48.88
C ASP A 848 -23.62 -63.04 -47.41
N LYS A 849 -24.24 -62.06 -46.76
CA LYS A 849 -23.92 -61.60 -45.39
C LYS A 849 -24.67 -62.41 -44.33
N LEU A 850 -24.36 -63.69 -44.23
CA LEU A 850 -25.11 -64.66 -43.43
C LEU A 850 -24.50 -64.97 -42.06
N TYR A 851 -23.38 -64.34 -41.70
CA TYR A 851 -22.64 -64.67 -40.49
C TYR A 851 -22.73 -63.57 -39.43
N TRP A 852 -22.49 -63.95 -38.17
CA TRP A 852 -22.27 -63.02 -37.08
C TRP A 852 -20.98 -63.37 -36.31
N ARG A 853 -20.39 -62.36 -35.66
CA ARG A 853 -19.17 -62.50 -34.84
C ARG A 853 -19.34 -61.83 -33.48
N ARG A 854 -18.72 -62.38 -32.43
CA ARG A 854 -18.60 -61.71 -31.13
C ARG A 854 -17.47 -60.69 -31.20
N ASN A 855 -17.77 -59.41 -31.00
CA ASN A 855 -16.73 -58.40 -30.88
C ASN A 855 -16.49 -58.10 -29.39
N LYS A 856 -15.28 -58.40 -28.88
CA LYS A 856 -14.92 -58.17 -27.48
C LYS A 856 -14.49 -56.71 -27.32
N VAL A 857 -15.43 -55.83 -26.99
CA VAL A 857 -15.11 -54.44 -26.60
C VAL A 857 -14.66 -54.47 -25.13
N GLN A 858 -13.35 -54.61 -24.89
CA GLN A 858 -12.79 -54.41 -23.56
C GLN A 858 -12.72 -52.91 -23.26
N ARG A 859 -13.55 -52.46 -22.31
CA ARG A 859 -13.38 -51.17 -21.64
C ARG A 859 -12.10 -51.26 -20.82
N ASP A 860 -11.18 -50.35 -21.10
CA ASP A 860 -9.86 -50.30 -20.48
C ASP A 860 -9.48 -48.84 -20.24
N VAL A 861 -10.04 -48.29 -19.16
CA VAL A 861 -9.93 -46.89 -18.78
C VAL A 861 -9.16 -46.78 -17.46
N ALA A 862 -8.19 -45.87 -17.40
CA ALA A 862 -7.48 -45.49 -16.19
C ALA A 862 -7.69 -43.99 -15.92
N VAL A 863 -8.11 -43.63 -14.70
CA VAL A 863 -8.44 -42.23 -14.36
C VAL A 863 -7.76 -41.79 -13.06
N VAL A 864 -7.18 -40.60 -13.06
CA VAL A 864 -6.69 -39.96 -11.84
C VAL A 864 -7.54 -38.74 -11.51
N PHE A 865 -7.94 -38.63 -10.24
CA PHE A 865 -8.56 -37.44 -9.68
C PHE A 865 -7.54 -36.75 -8.78
N LEU A 866 -7.23 -35.51 -9.09
CA LEU A 866 -6.31 -34.66 -8.35
C LEU A 866 -7.11 -33.54 -7.69
N LEU A 867 -7.20 -33.62 -6.36
CA LEU A 867 -7.94 -32.69 -5.50
C LEU A 867 -7.01 -31.62 -4.98
N ASP A 868 -7.39 -30.36 -5.16
CA ASP A 868 -6.73 -29.24 -4.51
C ASP A 868 -7.11 -29.23 -3.02
N THR A 869 -6.12 -29.16 -2.13
CA THR A 869 -6.35 -29.05 -0.68
C THR A 869 -5.76 -27.78 -0.10
N SER A 870 -5.55 -26.76 -0.92
CA SER A 870 -5.04 -25.45 -0.48
C SER A 870 -5.98 -24.70 0.47
N ALA A 871 -5.47 -23.64 1.10
CA ALA A 871 -6.17 -22.84 2.10
C ALA A 871 -7.50 -22.25 1.61
N SER A 872 -7.63 -21.95 0.31
CA SER A 872 -8.87 -21.44 -0.29
C SER A 872 -10.04 -22.43 -0.17
N THR A 873 -9.75 -23.74 -0.11
CA THR A 873 -10.77 -24.78 0.04
C THR A 873 -11.44 -24.78 1.44
N ALA A 874 -10.95 -23.95 2.37
CA ALA A 874 -11.55 -23.71 3.67
C ALA A 874 -12.75 -22.74 3.63
N GLU A 875 -13.00 -22.06 2.50
CA GLU A 875 -14.08 -21.08 2.36
C GLU A 875 -15.47 -21.70 2.59
N ALA A 876 -16.34 -20.94 3.27
CA ALA A 876 -17.70 -21.33 3.61
C ALA A 876 -18.64 -21.11 2.42
N VAL A 877 -19.41 -22.13 2.06
CA VAL A 877 -20.45 -22.04 1.04
C VAL A 877 -21.68 -21.38 1.65
N ASP A 878 -21.93 -20.13 1.27
CA ASP A 878 -23.05 -19.33 1.73
C ASP A 878 -24.36 -19.90 1.14
N GLU A 879 -25.21 -20.48 1.98
CA GLU A 879 -26.54 -20.93 1.55
C GLU A 879 -27.35 -19.69 1.15
N SER A 880 -27.39 -19.39 -0.15
CA SER A 880 -28.24 -18.32 -0.69
C SER A 880 -29.70 -18.78 -0.67
N ARG A 881 -30.29 -18.84 0.53
CA ARG A 881 -31.73 -18.82 0.72
C ARG A 881 -32.17 -17.37 0.87
N LYS A 882 -32.67 -16.82 -0.24
CA LYS A 882 -33.70 -15.79 -0.15
C LYS A 882 -34.94 -16.38 0.54
N GLY A 883 -35.27 -15.86 1.71
CA GLY A 883 -36.63 -15.89 2.27
C GLY A 883 -36.78 -16.49 3.68
N GLU A 884 -37.15 -15.60 4.60
CA GLU A 884 -38.05 -15.77 5.75
C GLU A 884 -37.46 -15.97 7.17
N ASP A 885 -37.75 -14.94 7.99
CA ASP A 885 -37.92 -14.82 9.45
C ASP A 885 -36.74 -15.08 10.40
N TRP A 886 -36.11 -13.97 10.85
CA TRP A 886 -35.13 -13.91 11.95
C TRP A 886 -35.58 -12.95 13.06
N ASP A 887 -36.85 -13.04 13.49
CA ASP A 887 -37.32 -12.33 14.68
C ASP A 887 -37.47 -13.30 15.86
N ALA A 888 -36.95 -12.90 17.02
CA ALA A 888 -37.20 -13.58 18.28
C ALA A 888 -38.69 -13.41 18.66
N PRO A 889 -39.41 -14.47 19.06
CA PRO A 889 -40.81 -14.34 19.46
C PRO A 889 -40.96 -13.41 20.68
N ASP A 890 -41.90 -12.47 20.63
CA ASP A 890 -42.20 -11.54 21.73
C ASP A 890 -42.80 -12.24 22.98
N ASP A 891 -43.21 -13.51 22.89
CA ASP A 891 -43.76 -14.29 24.00
C ASP A 891 -42.63 -14.88 24.89
N PRO A 892 -42.56 -14.55 26.20
CA PRO A 892 -41.55 -15.05 27.12
C PRO A 892 -41.45 -16.59 27.21
N VAL A 893 -42.55 -17.32 26.94
CA VAL A 893 -42.58 -18.79 27.04
C VAL A 893 -42.04 -19.44 25.77
N GLU A 894 -42.34 -18.88 24.60
CA GLU A 894 -41.75 -19.31 23.32
C GLU A 894 -40.27 -18.92 23.23
N TYR A 895 -39.90 -17.75 23.74
CA TYR A 895 -38.51 -17.28 23.83
C TYR A 895 -37.62 -18.22 24.68
N MET A 896 -38.14 -18.71 25.82
CA MET A 896 -37.43 -19.69 26.65
C MET A 896 -37.31 -21.06 25.99
N THR A 897 -38.26 -21.42 25.13
CA THR A 897 -38.22 -22.66 24.34
C THR A 897 -37.23 -22.54 23.18
N TRP A 898 -37.18 -21.37 22.53
CA TRP A 898 -36.18 -20.99 21.52
C TRP A 898 -34.75 -21.00 22.09
N LEU A 899 -34.55 -20.46 23.30
CA LEU A 899 -33.25 -20.49 24.03
C LEU A 899 -32.81 -21.91 24.44
N ARG A 900 -33.73 -22.78 24.86
CA ARG A 900 -33.40 -24.17 25.24
C ARG A 900 -33.04 -25.03 24.04
N THR A 901 -33.68 -24.79 22.90
CA THR A 901 -33.41 -25.53 21.66
C THR A 901 -32.00 -25.21 21.13
N ARG A 902 -31.54 -23.96 21.32
CA ARG A 902 -30.17 -23.52 20.94
C ARG A 902 -29.03 -24.03 21.81
N ARG A 903 -29.24 -24.31 23.12
CA ARG A 903 -28.18 -24.84 24.00
C ARG A 903 -28.00 -26.38 23.89
N GLY A 904 -28.96 -27.08 23.28
CA GLY A 904 -28.92 -28.55 23.14
C GLY A 904 -28.16 -29.06 21.92
N GLU A 905 -27.87 -28.19 20.95
CA GLU A 905 -27.13 -28.55 19.74
C GLU A 905 -25.67 -28.06 19.86
N GLY A 906 -24.78 -28.98 20.22
CA GLY A 906 -23.35 -28.76 20.11
C GLY A 906 -22.97 -28.41 18.67
N MET A 907 -22.62 -27.14 18.46
CA MET A 907 -21.77 -26.58 17.40
C MET A 907 -21.67 -27.41 16.10
N ARG A 908 -22.78 -27.67 15.42
CA ARG A 908 -22.74 -28.06 14.00
C ARG A 908 -22.72 -26.78 13.19
N ARG A 909 -21.58 -26.51 12.54
CA ARG A 909 -21.38 -25.38 11.64
C ARG A 909 -22.52 -25.36 10.61
N SER A 910 -23.25 -24.25 10.55
CA SER A 910 -24.40 -24.04 9.65
C SER A 910 -23.99 -23.79 8.18
N TYR A 911 -22.71 -23.97 7.85
CA TYR A 911 -22.15 -23.79 6.52
C TYR A 911 -21.29 -25.00 6.17
N LYS A 912 -21.35 -25.45 4.92
CA LYS A 912 -20.42 -26.47 4.39
C LYS A 912 -19.23 -25.76 3.76
N ARG A 913 -18.01 -26.28 3.93
CA ARG A 913 -16.85 -25.74 3.21
C ARG A 913 -16.70 -26.41 1.85
N ILE A 914 -15.96 -25.77 0.96
CA ILE A 914 -15.62 -26.31 -0.37
C ILE A 914 -15.02 -27.72 -0.25
N ILE A 915 -14.04 -27.91 0.62
CA ILE A 915 -13.41 -29.20 0.87
C ILE A 915 -14.39 -30.29 1.35
N ASP A 916 -15.43 -29.90 2.10
CA ASP A 916 -16.43 -30.86 2.61
C ASP A 916 -17.27 -31.40 1.42
N LEU A 917 -17.52 -30.58 0.39
CA LEU A 917 -18.22 -30.98 -0.83
C LEU A 917 -17.33 -31.79 -1.78
N GLU A 918 -16.04 -31.49 -1.86
CA GLU A 918 -15.08 -32.29 -2.62
C GLU A 918 -14.97 -33.71 -2.04
N LYS A 919 -14.89 -33.83 -0.71
CA LYS A 919 -14.92 -35.13 -0.01
C LYS A 919 -16.21 -35.90 -0.30
N GLU A 920 -17.37 -35.23 -0.28
CA GLU A 920 -18.65 -35.83 -0.65
C GLU A 920 -18.67 -36.31 -2.12
N ALA A 921 -18.12 -35.51 -3.05
CA ALA A 921 -17.98 -35.86 -4.46
C ALA A 921 -17.08 -37.09 -4.66
N CYS A 922 -15.94 -37.16 -3.97
CA CYS A 922 -15.04 -38.31 -4.00
C CYS A 922 -15.72 -39.60 -3.52
N VAL A 923 -16.50 -39.55 -2.44
CA VAL A 923 -17.25 -40.72 -1.94
C VAL A 923 -18.21 -41.24 -3.01
N LEU A 924 -18.96 -40.35 -3.66
CA LEU A 924 -19.92 -40.71 -4.70
C LEU A 924 -19.25 -41.24 -5.96
N LEU A 925 -18.11 -40.67 -6.32
CA LEU A 925 -17.29 -41.08 -7.45
C LEU A 925 -16.67 -42.46 -7.26
N ILE A 926 -16.08 -42.74 -6.09
CA ILE A 926 -15.56 -44.08 -5.75
C ILE A 926 -16.65 -45.12 -5.93
N ASN A 927 -17.84 -44.87 -5.37
CA ASN A 927 -18.96 -45.80 -5.46
C ASN A 927 -19.42 -46.02 -6.93
N ALA A 928 -19.31 -45.01 -7.78
CA ALA A 928 -19.60 -45.13 -9.20
C ALA A 928 -18.53 -45.95 -9.95
N LEU A 929 -17.25 -45.68 -9.70
CA LEU A 929 -16.11 -46.34 -10.36
C LEU A 929 -16.01 -47.82 -9.98
N GLU A 930 -16.25 -48.14 -8.70
CA GLU A 930 -16.33 -49.53 -8.22
C GLU A 930 -17.47 -50.31 -8.89
N ALA A 931 -18.56 -49.64 -9.30
CA ALA A 931 -19.65 -50.29 -10.03
C ALA A 931 -19.30 -50.59 -11.50
N VAL A 932 -18.40 -49.81 -12.13
CA VAL A 932 -17.98 -49.99 -13.52
C VAL A 932 -16.78 -50.93 -13.64
N GLY A 933 -15.88 -50.90 -12.65
CA GLY A 933 -14.63 -51.67 -12.65
C GLY A 933 -13.46 -50.98 -13.39
N ASP A 934 -13.53 -49.66 -13.59
CA ASP A 934 -12.43 -48.90 -14.20
C ASP A 934 -11.27 -48.69 -13.19
N ARG A 935 -10.03 -48.60 -13.67
CA ARG A 935 -8.87 -48.35 -12.81
C ARG A 935 -8.82 -46.88 -12.43
N TYR A 936 -8.64 -46.56 -11.15
CA TYR A 936 -8.60 -45.16 -10.72
C TYR A 936 -7.70 -44.89 -9.52
N GLY A 937 -7.11 -43.70 -9.50
CA GLY A 937 -6.38 -43.15 -8.36
C GLY A 937 -6.99 -41.84 -7.88
N ILE A 938 -6.91 -41.59 -6.58
CA ILE A 938 -7.38 -40.36 -5.94
C ILE A 938 -6.24 -39.80 -5.11
N TYR A 939 -5.82 -38.59 -5.48
CA TYR A 939 -4.74 -37.87 -4.84
C TYR A 939 -5.19 -36.47 -4.46
N ALA A 940 -4.56 -35.93 -3.43
CA ALA A 940 -4.70 -34.55 -3.02
C ALA A 940 -3.34 -33.87 -3.08
N PHE A 941 -3.28 -32.56 -3.34
CA PHE A 941 -2.04 -31.82 -3.33
C PHE A 941 -2.15 -30.48 -2.61
N SER A 942 -1.02 -30.01 -2.10
CA SER A 942 -0.84 -28.68 -1.51
C SER A 942 0.58 -28.22 -1.80
N GLY A 943 0.76 -26.97 -2.22
CA GLY A 943 2.06 -26.33 -2.42
C GLY A 943 2.52 -25.55 -1.19
N TYR A 944 3.81 -25.59 -0.90
CA TYR A 944 4.48 -24.66 0.00
C TYR A 944 5.90 -24.42 -0.54
N GLY A 945 5.99 -23.54 -1.52
CA GLY A 945 7.26 -23.30 -2.20
C GLY A 945 7.66 -24.43 -3.15
N ARG A 946 8.81 -24.27 -3.80
CA ARG A 946 9.33 -25.23 -4.80
C ARG A 946 9.93 -26.47 -4.13
N GLU A 947 10.37 -26.33 -2.89
CA GLU A 947 11.02 -27.35 -2.06
C GLU A 947 10.02 -28.30 -1.38
N ASN A 948 8.73 -27.95 -1.37
CA ASN A 948 7.71 -28.74 -0.69
C ASN A 948 6.33 -28.68 -1.38
N VAL A 949 6.18 -29.42 -2.48
CA VAL A 949 4.86 -29.77 -3.03
C VAL A 949 4.40 -31.08 -2.40
N GLU A 950 3.45 -31.01 -1.48
CA GLU A 950 2.91 -32.20 -0.81
C GLU A 950 1.88 -32.91 -1.71
N PHE A 951 2.07 -34.20 -1.91
CA PHE A 951 1.20 -35.04 -2.73
C PHE A 951 0.66 -36.21 -1.90
N TYR A 952 -0.58 -36.08 -1.45
CA TYR A 952 -1.25 -37.03 -0.59
C TYR A 952 -1.96 -38.13 -1.36
N THR A 953 -1.61 -39.37 -1.06
CA THR A 953 -2.26 -40.56 -1.61
C THR A 953 -3.43 -40.97 -0.73
N ILE A 954 -4.65 -40.73 -1.22
CA ILE A 954 -5.89 -41.23 -0.60
C ILE A 954 -6.10 -42.68 -1.04
N LYS A 955 -6.03 -42.91 -2.36
CA LYS A 955 -6.04 -44.24 -2.98
C LYS A 955 -5.11 -44.25 -4.19
N ASP A 956 -4.12 -45.14 -4.20
CA ASP A 956 -3.27 -45.32 -5.39
C ASP A 956 -4.02 -46.06 -6.51
N ILE A 957 -3.57 -45.94 -7.77
CA ILE A 957 -4.28 -46.48 -8.94
C ILE A 957 -4.35 -48.00 -8.89
N GLU A 958 -3.28 -48.64 -8.44
CA GLU A 958 -3.20 -50.11 -8.29
C GLU A 958 -3.73 -50.62 -6.94
N GLU A 959 -4.07 -49.71 -6.01
CA GLU A 959 -4.60 -50.07 -4.69
C GLU A 959 -6.06 -50.53 -4.80
N ASN A 960 -6.38 -51.70 -4.24
CA ASN A 960 -7.77 -52.17 -4.19
C ASN A 960 -8.57 -51.38 -3.14
N PHE A 961 -9.85 -51.12 -3.42
CA PHE A 961 -10.72 -50.42 -2.48
C PHE A 961 -10.91 -51.22 -1.19
N SER A 962 -10.67 -50.58 -0.04
CA SER A 962 -10.65 -51.18 1.28
C SER A 962 -11.16 -50.20 2.34
N ASP A 963 -11.41 -50.68 3.56
CA ASP A 963 -11.94 -49.83 4.63
C ASP A 963 -10.94 -48.75 5.10
N SER A 964 -9.63 -48.93 4.90
CA SER A 964 -8.64 -47.88 5.18
C SER A 964 -8.83 -46.67 4.27
N ILE A 965 -9.14 -46.88 2.98
CA ILE A 965 -9.41 -45.79 2.03
C ILE A 965 -10.65 -44.98 2.46
N LYS A 966 -11.69 -45.64 2.99
CA LYS A 966 -12.87 -44.95 3.53
C LYS A 966 -12.51 -44.01 4.68
N ARG A 967 -11.57 -44.40 5.53
CA ARG A 967 -11.07 -43.60 6.66
C ARG A 967 -10.14 -42.48 6.22
N ARG A 968 -9.33 -42.69 5.17
CA ARG A 968 -8.42 -41.67 4.63
C ARG A 968 -9.18 -40.45 4.09
N ILE A 969 -10.37 -40.66 3.50
CA ILE A 969 -11.19 -39.57 2.97
C ILE A 969 -11.59 -38.58 4.08
N ASP A 970 -11.85 -39.05 5.30
CA ASP A 970 -12.23 -38.17 6.43
C ASP A 970 -11.11 -37.20 6.83
N ARG A 971 -9.84 -37.59 6.66
CA ARG A 971 -8.68 -36.77 7.04
C ARG A 971 -8.26 -35.72 6.02
N VAL A 972 -8.89 -35.68 4.85
CA VAL A 972 -8.64 -34.62 3.87
C VAL A 972 -9.06 -33.27 4.48
N SER A 973 -8.12 -32.34 4.61
CA SER A 973 -8.35 -31.01 5.17
C SER A 973 -7.63 -29.94 4.34
N PRO A 974 -8.07 -28.67 4.39
CA PRO A 974 -7.33 -27.57 3.79
C PRO A 974 -5.94 -27.42 4.45
N LEU A 975 -4.94 -27.10 3.63
CA LEU A 975 -3.52 -26.97 3.94
C LEU A 975 -3.00 -25.63 3.40
N HIS A 976 -1.80 -25.59 2.80
CA HIS A 976 -1.04 -24.39 2.45
C HIS A 976 -1.53 -23.77 1.11
N ALA A 977 -0.65 -23.56 0.12
CA ALA A 977 -0.93 -22.90 -1.15
C ALA A 977 -1.11 -23.92 -2.31
N THR A 978 -1.11 -23.44 -3.56
CA THR A 978 -1.52 -24.19 -4.77
C THR A 978 -0.45 -24.16 -5.88
N ARG A 979 0.48 -25.14 -5.87
CA ARG A 979 1.48 -25.35 -6.94
C ARG A 979 1.08 -26.51 -7.87
N MET A 980 0.25 -26.23 -8.88
CA MET A 980 -0.38 -27.28 -9.70
C MET A 980 0.58 -27.98 -10.67
N GLY A 981 1.52 -27.26 -11.29
CA GLY A 981 2.39 -27.79 -12.35
C GLY A 981 3.11 -29.10 -11.96
N PRO A 982 3.92 -29.11 -10.89
CA PRO A 982 4.59 -30.32 -10.42
C PRO A 982 3.64 -31.45 -10.01
N ALA A 983 2.49 -31.13 -9.39
CA ALA A 983 1.49 -32.12 -9.00
C ALA A 983 0.86 -32.81 -10.23
N ILE A 984 0.55 -32.04 -11.28
CA ILE A 984 0.04 -32.56 -12.57
C ILE A 984 1.11 -33.43 -13.24
N ARG A 985 2.37 -33.00 -13.27
CA ARG A 985 3.48 -33.81 -13.83
C ARG A 985 3.67 -35.13 -13.09
N HIS A 986 3.52 -35.11 -11.76
CA HIS A 986 3.59 -36.32 -10.94
C HIS A 986 2.43 -37.29 -11.21
N ALA A 987 1.19 -36.78 -11.21
CA ALA A 987 0.01 -37.57 -11.57
C ALA A 987 0.09 -38.13 -13.01
N THR A 988 0.58 -37.33 -13.94
CA THR A 988 0.81 -37.71 -15.34
C THR A 988 1.81 -38.85 -15.43
N THR A 989 2.90 -38.80 -14.68
CA THR A 989 3.91 -39.87 -14.64
C THR A 989 3.31 -41.20 -14.16
N LYS A 990 2.43 -41.15 -13.14
CA LYS A 990 1.72 -42.35 -12.65
C LYS A 990 0.74 -42.92 -13.68
N LEU A 991 -0.02 -42.07 -14.38
CA LEU A 991 -0.91 -42.51 -15.46
C LEU A 991 -0.15 -43.05 -16.68
N ASP A 992 0.96 -42.42 -17.03
CA ASP A 992 1.79 -42.80 -18.17
C ASP A 992 2.36 -44.22 -18.00
N ALA A 993 2.74 -44.57 -16.77
CA ALA A 993 3.23 -45.91 -16.41
C ALA A 993 2.22 -47.05 -16.62
N LEU A 994 0.92 -46.75 -16.72
CA LEU A 994 -0.13 -47.75 -16.90
C LEU A 994 -0.38 -48.05 -18.38
N ASP A 995 -0.48 -49.33 -18.72
CA ASP A 995 -0.99 -49.76 -20.03
C ASP A 995 -2.52 -49.76 -20.00
N ALA A 996 -3.13 -48.63 -20.37
CA ALA A 996 -4.57 -48.43 -20.48
C ALA A 996 -4.89 -47.70 -21.79
N LYS A 997 -5.94 -48.13 -22.49
CA LYS A 997 -6.35 -47.53 -23.78
C LYS A 997 -6.85 -46.09 -23.67
N THR A 998 -7.45 -45.73 -22.55
CA THR A 998 -7.95 -44.37 -22.31
C THR A 998 -7.46 -43.92 -20.94
N LYS A 999 -6.69 -42.83 -20.92
CA LYS A 999 -6.13 -42.24 -19.69
C LYS A 999 -6.73 -40.86 -19.48
N LEU A 1000 -7.35 -40.65 -18.32
CA LEU A 1000 -8.00 -39.38 -17.98
C LEU A 1000 -7.40 -38.79 -16.69
N LEU A 1001 -7.19 -37.47 -16.68
CA LEU A 1001 -6.78 -36.72 -15.49
C LEU A 1001 -7.85 -35.67 -15.18
N PHE A 1002 -8.46 -35.74 -14.00
CA PHE A 1002 -9.39 -34.71 -13.50
C PHE A 1002 -8.70 -33.85 -12.46
N LEU A 1003 -8.59 -32.55 -12.74
CA LEU A 1003 -8.14 -31.55 -11.78
C LEU A 1003 -9.37 -30.88 -11.19
N ILE A 1004 -9.54 -30.98 -9.87
CA ILE A 1004 -10.61 -30.32 -9.12
C ILE A 1004 -9.92 -29.29 -8.23
N SER A 1005 -10.15 -28.00 -8.52
CA SER A 1005 -9.53 -26.89 -7.80
C SER A 1005 -10.49 -25.72 -7.75
N ASP A 1006 -10.51 -25.01 -6.63
CA ASP A 1006 -11.41 -23.89 -6.37
C ASP A 1006 -10.96 -22.57 -7.00
N GLY A 1007 -9.77 -22.50 -7.59
CA GLY A 1007 -9.28 -21.23 -8.12
C GLY A 1007 -7.98 -21.29 -8.93
N ARG A 1008 -7.31 -20.14 -8.98
CA ARG A 1008 -6.10 -19.89 -9.78
C ARG A 1008 -4.86 -20.50 -9.11
N PRO A 1009 -3.89 -21.06 -9.86
CA PRO A 1009 -2.62 -21.51 -9.28
C PRO A 1009 -1.88 -20.34 -8.59
N GLN A 1010 -1.48 -20.54 -7.33
CA GLN A 1010 -0.78 -19.55 -6.51
C GLN A 1010 0.03 -20.25 -5.42
N ASP A 1011 1.34 -19.99 -5.34
CA ASP A 1011 2.26 -20.59 -4.36
C ASP A 1011 3.46 -19.67 -4.12
N ARG A 1012 4.16 -19.86 -3.00
CA ARG A 1012 5.43 -19.17 -2.67
C ARG A 1012 6.47 -19.49 -3.76
N GLY A 1013 7.24 -18.49 -4.22
CA GLY A 1013 8.16 -18.67 -5.37
C GLY A 1013 7.56 -18.42 -6.75
N TYR A 1014 6.25 -18.20 -6.89
CA TYR A 1014 5.67 -17.64 -8.12
C TYR A 1014 5.68 -16.11 -8.16
N SER A 1015 6.16 -15.46 -7.08
CA SER A 1015 6.07 -14.02 -6.85
C SER A 1015 7.38 -13.28 -7.10
N ARG A 1016 7.51 -12.65 -8.27
CA ARG A 1016 8.34 -11.44 -8.45
C ARG A 1016 7.56 -10.36 -9.19
N GLU A 1017 7.38 -9.22 -8.50
CA GLU A 1017 6.96 -7.91 -9.01
C GLU A 1017 5.64 -7.91 -9.80
N GLY A 1018 4.48 -7.90 -9.13
CA GLY A 1018 3.21 -7.33 -9.65
C GLY A 1018 2.56 -7.92 -10.93
N VAL A 1019 3.22 -8.82 -11.66
CA VAL A 1019 2.78 -9.51 -12.91
C VAL A 1019 2.68 -11.04 -12.67
N GLU A 1020 2.78 -11.45 -11.42
CA GLU A 1020 3.06 -12.80 -10.90
C GLU A 1020 1.95 -13.82 -11.19
N LYS A 1021 0.75 -13.31 -11.35
CA LYS A 1021 -0.48 -14.05 -11.65
C LYS A 1021 -0.39 -14.85 -12.95
N GLU A 1022 0.42 -14.43 -13.92
CA GLU A 1022 0.55 -15.11 -15.22
C GLU A 1022 1.53 -16.28 -15.19
N TYR A 1023 2.57 -16.25 -14.35
CA TYR A 1023 3.62 -17.29 -14.33
C TYR A 1023 3.04 -18.67 -14.00
N ALA A 1024 2.31 -18.77 -12.89
CA ALA A 1024 1.73 -20.01 -12.41
C ALA A 1024 0.70 -20.60 -13.41
N VAL A 1025 -0.01 -19.72 -14.14
CA VAL A 1025 -0.94 -20.10 -15.21
C VAL A 1025 -0.17 -20.73 -16.38
N HIS A 1026 0.96 -20.14 -16.78
CA HIS A 1026 1.78 -20.65 -17.88
C HIS A 1026 2.53 -21.95 -17.55
N ASP A 1027 3.05 -22.13 -16.33
CA ASP A 1027 3.64 -23.41 -15.92
C ASP A 1027 2.58 -24.53 -15.85
N THR A 1028 1.41 -24.22 -15.30
CA THR A 1028 0.28 -25.18 -15.26
C THR A 1028 -0.18 -25.55 -16.67
N LYS A 1029 -0.28 -24.57 -17.57
CA LYS A 1029 -0.57 -24.82 -19.00
C LYS A 1029 0.44 -25.78 -19.61
N MET A 1030 1.74 -25.57 -19.39
CA MET A 1030 2.77 -26.45 -19.92
C MET A 1030 2.64 -27.87 -19.36
N ALA A 1031 2.42 -28.03 -18.06
CA ALA A 1031 2.21 -29.34 -17.44
C ALA A 1031 0.99 -30.09 -18.01
N LEU A 1032 -0.06 -29.36 -18.36
CA LEU A 1032 -1.25 -29.89 -19.01
C LEU A 1032 -0.99 -30.29 -20.48
N ASP A 1033 -0.24 -29.49 -21.22
CA ASP A 1033 0.19 -29.80 -22.59
C ASP A 1033 1.13 -31.02 -22.62
N GLU A 1034 2.00 -31.18 -21.62
CA GLU A 1034 2.84 -32.36 -21.42
C GLU A 1034 2.00 -33.63 -21.20
N ALA A 1035 0.92 -33.56 -20.42
CA ALA A 1035 0.00 -34.68 -20.22
C ALA A 1035 -0.69 -35.08 -21.54
N LYS A 1036 -1.14 -34.08 -22.31
CA LYS A 1036 -1.74 -34.29 -23.63
C LYS A 1036 -0.77 -34.91 -24.62
N ALA A 1037 0.50 -34.51 -24.61
CA ALA A 1037 1.55 -35.11 -25.43
C ALA A 1037 1.76 -36.61 -25.15
N LYS A 1038 1.38 -37.08 -23.96
CA LYS A 1038 1.41 -38.47 -23.52
C LYS A 1038 0.07 -39.21 -23.70
N ASP A 1039 -0.84 -38.67 -24.52
CA ASP A 1039 -2.17 -39.24 -24.78
C ASP A 1039 -3.04 -39.36 -23.52
N ILE A 1040 -2.81 -38.47 -22.53
CA ILE A 1040 -3.63 -38.34 -21.32
C ILE A 1040 -4.57 -37.15 -21.51
N THR A 1041 -5.87 -37.41 -21.47
CA THR A 1041 -6.88 -36.34 -21.58
C THR A 1041 -7.12 -35.72 -20.21
N ALA A 1042 -6.64 -34.51 -20.00
CA ALA A 1042 -6.89 -33.75 -18.78
C ALA A 1042 -8.16 -32.90 -18.88
N PHE A 1043 -8.89 -32.79 -17.77
CA PHE A 1043 -10.09 -31.99 -17.63
C PHE A 1043 -10.08 -31.22 -16.30
N ALA A 1044 -10.26 -29.90 -16.35
CA ALA A 1044 -10.27 -29.04 -15.16
C ALA A 1044 -11.71 -28.67 -14.76
N LEU A 1045 -12.02 -28.82 -13.48
CA LEU A 1045 -13.30 -28.43 -12.90
C LEU A 1045 -13.06 -27.42 -11.79
N THR A 1046 -13.62 -26.22 -11.93
CA THR A 1046 -13.47 -25.15 -10.94
C THR A 1046 -14.79 -24.54 -10.52
N VAL A 1047 -14.74 -23.85 -9.38
CA VAL A 1047 -15.88 -23.20 -8.72
C VAL A 1047 -15.74 -21.67 -8.76
N ASP A 1048 -14.58 -21.14 -9.21
CA ASP A 1048 -14.37 -19.70 -9.30
C ASP A 1048 -15.25 -19.05 -10.39
N LYS A 1049 -16.20 -18.22 -9.95
CA LYS A 1049 -17.09 -17.43 -10.83
C LYS A 1049 -16.32 -16.44 -11.71
N ASN A 1050 -15.16 -15.98 -11.28
CA ASN A 1050 -14.28 -15.09 -12.02
C ASN A 1050 -13.24 -15.87 -12.86
N GLY A 1051 -13.32 -17.20 -12.90
CA GLY A 1051 -12.30 -18.07 -13.49
C GLY A 1051 -12.17 -18.03 -15.02
N HIS A 1052 -13.09 -17.37 -15.73
CA HIS A 1052 -13.12 -17.38 -17.20
C HIS A 1052 -11.82 -16.87 -17.85
N ASP A 1053 -11.22 -15.80 -17.31
CA ASP A 1053 -10.11 -15.11 -17.96
C ASP A 1053 -8.79 -15.91 -17.90
N TYR A 1054 -8.48 -16.54 -16.75
CA TYR A 1054 -7.26 -17.32 -16.62
C TYR A 1054 -7.42 -18.77 -17.10
N LEU A 1055 -8.60 -19.40 -16.95
CA LEU A 1055 -8.83 -20.76 -17.43
C LEU A 1055 -8.81 -20.85 -18.96
N ALA A 1056 -9.28 -19.81 -19.66
CA ALA A 1056 -9.15 -19.74 -21.11
C ALA A 1056 -7.68 -19.79 -21.56
N THR A 1057 -6.79 -19.16 -20.80
CA THR A 1057 -5.34 -19.16 -21.06
C THR A 1057 -4.69 -20.48 -20.63
N MET A 1058 -5.07 -21.01 -19.46
CA MET A 1058 -4.54 -22.23 -18.86
C MET A 1058 -4.94 -23.50 -19.62
N CYS A 1059 -6.19 -23.58 -20.07
CA CYS A 1059 -6.80 -24.78 -20.66
C CYS A 1059 -7.13 -24.59 -22.16
N GLN A 1060 -6.42 -23.70 -22.86
CA GLN A 1060 -6.74 -23.26 -24.23
C GLN A 1060 -7.14 -24.39 -25.20
N ASP A 1061 -6.46 -25.54 -25.13
CA ASP A 1061 -6.71 -26.71 -25.98
C ASP A 1061 -7.23 -27.95 -25.22
N MET A 1062 -7.81 -27.75 -24.04
CA MET A 1062 -8.34 -28.80 -23.16
C MET A 1062 -9.72 -28.46 -22.58
N GLY A 1063 -10.42 -29.48 -22.08
CA GLY A 1063 -11.75 -29.30 -21.50
C GLY A 1063 -11.68 -28.69 -20.10
N TYR A 1064 -12.41 -27.61 -19.86
CA TYR A 1064 -12.68 -27.10 -18.52
C TYR A 1064 -14.17 -26.80 -18.33
N GLU A 1065 -14.62 -26.79 -17.08
CA GLU A 1065 -15.97 -26.34 -16.71
C GLU A 1065 -15.94 -25.54 -15.40
N ILE A 1066 -16.70 -24.44 -15.38
CA ILE A 1066 -16.88 -23.59 -14.21
C ILE A 1066 -18.28 -23.87 -13.65
N LEU A 1067 -18.37 -24.20 -12.37
CA LEU A 1067 -19.61 -24.48 -11.67
C LEU A 1067 -20.16 -23.21 -11.01
N ASP A 1068 -21.37 -22.79 -11.42
CA ASP A 1068 -22.07 -21.65 -10.80
C ASP A 1068 -22.45 -21.90 -9.33
N ASP A 1069 -22.66 -23.18 -9.00
CA ASP A 1069 -23.08 -23.68 -7.68
C ASP A 1069 -22.29 -24.94 -7.34
N ILE A 1070 -21.45 -24.84 -6.31
CA ILE A 1070 -20.59 -25.92 -5.85
C ILE A 1070 -21.36 -27.13 -5.32
N LEU A 1071 -22.60 -26.95 -4.86
CA LEU A 1071 -23.45 -28.06 -4.42
C LEU A 1071 -23.75 -29.04 -5.56
N GLN A 1072 -23.54 -28.62 -6.82
CA GLN A 1072 -23.70 -29.45 -8.00
C GLN A 1072 -22.46 -30.29 -8.33
N LEU A 1073 -21.30 -30.00 -7.71
CA LEU A 1073 -20.02 -30.68 -7.96
C LEU A 1073 -20.15 -32.21 -7.96
N PRO A 1074 -20.78 -32.86 -6.97
CA PRO A 1074 -20.87 -34.32 -6.96
C PRO A 1074 -21.65 -34.90 -8.13
N ARG A 1075 -22.71 -34.21 -8.57
CA ARG A 1075 -23.52 -34.64 -9.72
C ARG A 1075 -22.81 -34.39 -11.04
N ARG A 1076 -22.12 -33.25 -11.15
CA ARG A 1076 -21.53 -32.82 -12.41
C ARG A 1076 -20.26 -33.58 -12.76
N LEU A 1077 -19.41 -33.85 -11.77
CA LEU A 1077 -18.20 -34.65 -11.95
C LEU A 1077 -18.50 -36.02 -12.57
N LEU A 1078 -19.55 -36.69 -12.08
CA LEU A 1078 -20.00 -37.98 -12.59
C LEU A 1078 -20.55 -37.90 -14.02
N PHE A 1079 -21.28 -36.84 -14.34
CA PHE A 1079 -21.77 -36.60 -15.70
C PHE A 1079 -20.62 -36.39 -16.69
N LEU A 1080 -19.61 -35.61 -16.31
CA LEU A 1080 -18.42 -35.35 -17.11
C LEU A 1080 -17.61 -36.61 -17.36
N TYR A 1081 -17.37 -37.40 -16.31
CA TYR A 1081 -16.72 -38.70 -16.43
C TYR A 1081 -17.41 -39.61 -17.45
N ARG A 1082 -18.74 -39.70 -17.41
CA ARG A 1082 -19.51 -40.48 -18.38
C ARG A 1082 -19.36 -39.95 -19.81
N ARG A 1083 -19.36 -38.63 -20.00
CA ARG A 1083 -19.22 -38.01 -21.33
C ARG A 1083 -17.83 -38.25 -21.95
N LEU A 1084 -16.78 -38.31 -21.12
CA LEU A 1084 -15.40 -38.49 -21.58
C LEU A 1084 -15.00 -39.96 -21.75
N THR A 1085 -15.76 -40.90 -21.18
CA THR A 1085 -15.49 -42.35 -21.26
C THR A 1085 -16.46 -43.14 -22.15
N MET A 1086 -17.39 -42.46 -22.83
CA MET A 1086 -18.25 -43.01 -23.89
C MET A 1086 -17.79 -42.51 -25.25
#